data_AF-A0A957NYI0-F1
#
_entry.id   AF-A0A957NYI0-F1
#
_cell.length_a   1.000
_cell.length_b   1.000
_cell.length_c   1.000
_cell.angle_alpha   90.00
_cell.angle_beta   90.00
_cell.angle_gamma   90.00
#
_symmetry.space_group_name_H-M   'P 1'
#
loop_
_entity.id
_entity.type
_entity.pdbx_description
1 polymer ?
#
loop_
_entity_poly.entity_id
_entity_poly.type
_entity_poly.pdbx_seq_one_letter_code
_entity_poly.pdbx_strand_id
1 'polypeptide(L)'
;TEIERSPNGADGWAAIGQTATNGTSFYSDGSAQANTTYFYRVRAKNASGASAYSNVANAEVGNLNVRSFDINISLYNNPTIAERNKYEEIMRFFSDAIYEGSNGAHRLGKVTFYTNGAFADRADIVWHAGQGTASARPAIGRSGAHINLYDIASSVNLLTNDPVQNSTLLLHEWGHYAYNLSHSPGSGMLIPGIGFQQPGWLEFSTARDHQAGSEQDQNYGASHWDVLARPQDQDPRPGQVLGVDRPYYPELALVKPPATERFTAELPAGQAAARSALQFTWAANAPTRTRVRAQAASANALAPAEITVEEATIIRQVVVETASSNVAPNELLAIQAALIDIVEGSLVGDSIGIISYDGEAHVVQPLTVVNSDAQIDSIIANIEAMTVGNSQSAPGAALEAAFEGITADGVPTDTLRAIYLIGSGTHNTGVHPMSLLPDLQAATLPVYTIGYGADVAGVALLKTLAQQSAAAYRSADAGLNSLSEAVTEIEFASLPYSGLDLLSGADFIEKEAAVEVPFVVDSRIDQLDIELGYDGNQNALFALAIAPDGSEVRFDEGNLCEDYSTQNPGDPNQDFALGTSCYTTILNPLVGRWTLRFQQANNMYVDYFVTGFPKDAQQALPAYVSVVNADHVSNEIAYPKPMIVNASMGTGRLVAGATVNGTIAGDDGSFQSFSLHDDGVSPDALADDGNYAALVDAAVNGGYLISAVFDNDAGTAYFTNKAHTDADDSTQTMLGENVQRIAETVVYVVNAPARRSTDPNAPGPGAQAPQSITILQANNSPVAGRIDGADDSDLYEVTVPDDQTGDFIVRVDSLAFGMDPYIIARSAPGNDGASWEREAFLQTDPTSNAYLAMTLSVQPGEKVLIEVKHFDPTATRGAYQISTGSRLSSDPPGFNLVKSSSLQIYYFPYVGR
;
A
#
# COMPACT_ATOMS: atom_id res chain seq x y z
N THR A 1 45.28 -21.17 -25.49
CA THR A 1 45.70 -19.93 -26.18
C THR A 1 46.29 -18.97 -25.17
N GLU A 2 47.41 -18.30 -25.45
CA GLU A 2 48.03 -17.34 -24.52
C GLU A 2 47.47 -15.93 -24.73
N ILE A 3 47.18 -15.24 -23.63
CA ILE A 3 46.53 -13.93 -23.60
C ILE A 3 47.47 -12.92 -22.96
N GLU A 4 47.67 -11.79 -23.64
CA GLU A 4 48.47 -10.68 -23.15
C GLU A 4 47.64 -9.41 -23.03
N ARG A 5 48.03 -8.58 -22.06
CA ARG A 5 47.43 -7.26 -21.80
C ARG A 5 48.46 -6.16 -21.89
N SER A 6 48.05 -5.00 -22.40
CA SER A 6 48.80 -3.75 -22.39
C SER A 6 47.92 -2.63 -21.79
N PRO A 7 48.52 -1.67 -21.07
CA PRO A 7 47.80 -0.48 -20.60
C PRO A 7 47.43 0.51 -21.71
N ASN A 8 48.03 0.41 -22.92
CA ASN A 8 47.86 1.41 -23.98
C ASN A 8 47.71 0.84 -25.41
N GLY A 9 47.78 -0.48 -25.57
CA GLY A 9 47.63 -1.16 -26.85
C GLY A 9 48.84 -1.10 -27.78
N ALA A 10 49.93 -0.46 -27.37
CA ALA A 10 51.16 -0.31 -28.16
C ALA A 10 52.34 -1.07 -27.56
N ASP A 11 52.64 -0.85 -26.28
CA ASP A 11 53.76 -1.46 -25.55
C ASP A 11 53.32 -1.96 -24.16
N GLY A 12 54.25 -2.45 -23.34
CA GLY A 12 53.93 -2.96 -22.00
C GLY A 12 53.08 -4.24 -21.99
N TRP A 13 53.13 -5.05 -23.06
CA TRP A 13 52.41 -6.32 -23.15
C TRP A 13 52.93 -7.35 -22.15
N ALA A 14 52.06 -7.83 -21.26
CA ALA A 14 52.34 -8.86 -20.27
C ALA A 14 51.35 -10.02 -20.39
N ALA A 15 51.81 -11.26 -20.23
CA ALA A 15 50.94 -12.44 -20.24
C ALA A 15 50.12 -12.48 -18.94
N ILE A 16 48.79 -12.51 -19.08
CA ILE A 16 47.84 -12.51 -17.95
C ILE A 16 47.13 -13.85 -17.76
N GLY A 17 47.24 -14.76 -18.73
CA GLY A 17 46.63 -16.08 -18.63
C GLY A 17 46.73 -16.90 -19.91
N GLN A 18 46.27 -18.14 -19.84
CA GLN A 18 46.13 -19.02 -20.99
C GLN A 18 44.81 -19.81 -20.91
N THR A 19 44.12 -19.98 -22.04
CA THR A 19 42.93 -20.85 -22.15
C THR A 19 43.31 -22.29 -22.46
N ALA A 20 42.41 -23.23 -22.14
CA ALA A 20 42.48 -24.61 -22.58
C ALA A 20 42.53 -24.73 -24.13
N THR A 21 42.91 -25.91 -24.64
CA THR A 21 42.94 -26.19 -26.08
C THR A 21 41.56 -25.91 -26.69
N ASN A 22 41.51 -25.11 -27.76
CA ASN A 22 40.29 -24.62 -28.42
C ASN A 22 39.36 -23.74 -27.55
N GLY A 23 39.82 -23.22 -26.41
CA GLY A 23 39.02 -22.33 -25.58
C GLY A 23 38.65 -21.04 -26.32
N THR A 24 37.35 -20.73 -26.36
CA THR A 24 36.76 -19.55 -27.01
C THR A 24 36.57 -18.36 -26.07
N SER A 25 36.75 -18.55 -24.77
CA SER A 25 36.51 -17.56 -23.71
C SER A 25 37.60 -17.60 -22.63
N PHE A 26 37.85 -16.45 -22.00
CA PHE A 26 38.72 -16.28 -20.84
C PHE A 26 38.03 -15.31 -19.87
N TYR A 27 37.77 -15.78 -18.66
CA TYR A 27 36.73 -15.18 -17.82
C TYR A 27 37.22 -14.20 -16.75
N SER A 28 38.54 -14.04 -16.52
CA SER A 28 39.00 -13.11 -15.48
C SER A 28 40.40 -12.56 -15.69
N ASP A 29 40.51 -11.23 -15.76
CA ASP A 29 41.75 -10.48 -15.58
C ASP A 29 41.72 -9.75 -14.21
N GLY A 30 41.95 -10.51 -13.14
CA GLY A 30 41.83 -10.02 -11.76
C GLY A 30 42.91 -9.02 -11.33
N SER A 31 43.76 -8.55 -12.25
CA SER A 31 44.80 -7.56 -11.97
C SER A 31 44.52 -6.19 -12.60
N ALA A 32 43.36 -6.03 -13.24
CA ALA A 32 42.94 -4.79 -13.89
C ALA A 32 42.34 -3.84 -12.85
N GLN A 33 42.74 -2.57 -12.87
CA GLN A 33 42.21 -1.56 -11.96
C GLN A 33 40.93 -0.92 -12.51
N ALA A 34 40.00 -0.57 -11.62
CA ALA A 34 38.77 0.16 -11.97
C ALA A 34 39.06 1.51 -12.65
N ASN A 35 38.11 1.97 -13.47
CA ASN A 35 38.19 3.15 -14.32
C ASN A 35 39.43 3.20 -15.22
N THR A 36 39.93 2.04 -15.66
CA THR A 36 41.11 1.95 -16.53
C THR A 36 40.77 1.14 -17.77
N THR A 37 41.07 1.68 -18.95
CA THR A 37 41.00 0.94 -20.21
C THR A 37 42.26 0.11 -20.41
N TYR A 38 42.10 -1.19 -20.63
CA TYR A 38 43.16 -2.11 -20.98
C TYR A 38 42.98 -2.69 -22.38
N PHE A 39 44.08 -3.08 -23.00
CA PHE A 39 44.14 -3.63 -24.34
C PHE A 39 44.63 -5.07 -24.31
N TYR A 40 44.02 -5.94 -25.11
CA TYR A 40 44.23 -7.38 -25.08
C TYR A 40 44.56 -7.91 -26.47
N ARG A 41 45.44 -8.90 -26.52
CA ARG A 41 45.75 -9.69 -27.73
C ARG A 41 46.01 -11.14 -27.36
N VAL A 42 45.81 -12.05 -28.30
CA VAL A 42 45.97 -13.48 -28.06
C VAL A 42 46.88 -14.14 -29.10
N ARG A 43 47.54 -15.24 -28.74
CA ARG A 43 48.25 -16.11 -29.70
C ARG A 43 48.11 -17.58 -29.34
N ALA A 44 48.12 -18.45 -30.35
CA ALA A 44 48.19 -19.88 -30.13
C ALA A 44 49.65 -20.30 -29.83
N LYS A 45 49.85 -21.24 -28.92
CA LYS A 45 51.18 -21.77 -28.57
C LYS A 45 51.12 -23.29 -28.47
N ASN A 46 52.08 -23.97 -29.09
CA ASN A 46 52.30 -25.41 -28.95
C ASN A 46 53.79 -25.70 -28.75
N ALA A 47 54.17 -26.98 -28.69
CA ALA A 47 55.56 -27.40 -28.48
C ALA A 47 56.52 -26.94 -29.61
N SER A 48 55.99 -26.63 -30.80
CA SER A 48 56.77 -26.19 -31.96
C SER A 48 56.96 -24.67 -32.04
N GLY A 49 56.24 -23.89 -31.22
CA GLY A 49 56.34 -22.44 -31.18
C GLY A 49 54.99 -21.74 -30.98
N ALA A 50 55.02 -20.41 -31.06
CA ALA A 50 53.83 -19.58 -30.96
C ALA A 50 53.42 -19.02 -32.34
N SER A 51 52.13 -18.81 -32.56
CA SER A 51 51.61 -18.13 -33.74
C SER A 51 51.89 -16.62 -33.69
N ALA A 52 51.57 -15.91 -34.78
CA ALA A 52 51.36 -14.47 -34.72
C ALA A 52 50.21 -14.14 -33.73
N TYR A 53 50.23 -12.92 -33.19
CA TYR A 53 49.16 -12.41 -32.34
C TYR A 53 47.91 -12.06 -33.16
N SER A 54 46.75 -12.08 -32.51
CA SER A 54 45.48 -11.58 -33.03
C SER A 54 45.49 -10.05 -33.22
N ASN A 55 44.39 -9.51 -33.74
CA ASN A 55 44.07 -8.09 -33.57
C ASN A 55 43.99 -7.73 -32.07
N VAL A 56 44.22 -6.45 -31.78
CA VAL A 56 44.08 -5.90 -30.43
C VAL A 56 42.61 -5.53 -30.18
N ALA A 57 42.08 -5.96 -29.04
CA ALA A 57 40.79 -5.53 -28.50
C ALA A 57 41.02 -4.65 -27.25
N ASN A 58 40.03 -3.86 -26.83
CA ASN A 58 40.11 -3.10 -25.59
C ASN A 58 38.87 -3.33 -24.73
N ALA A 59 39.01 -3.10 -23.42
CA ALA A 59 37.92 -3.12 -22.45
C ALA A 59 38.20 -2.09 -21.35
N GLU A 60 37.16 -1.39 -20.91
CA GLU A 60 37.20 -0.48 -19.76
C GLU A 60 36.67 -1.20 -18.52
N VAL A 61 37.43 -1.15 -17.43
CA VAL A 61 36.96 -1.64 -16.13
C VAL A 61 36.08 -0.56 -15.50
N GLY A 62 34.79 -0.85 -15.29
CA GLY A 62 33.87 0.09 -14.65
C GLY A 62 34.26 0.46 -13.21
N ASN A 63 33.64 1.51 -12.68
CA ASN A 63 33.87 1.99 -11.32
C ASN A 63 33.53 0.89 -10.29
N LEU A 64 34.29 0.77 -9.19
CA LEU A 64 33.91 -0.11 -8.07
C LEU A 64 32.64 0.43 -7.44
N ASN A 65 31.49 -0.10 -7.84
CA ASN A 65 30.21 0.21 -7.22
C ASN A 65 30.18 -0.49 -5.86
N VAL A 66 30.42 0.25 -4.77
CA VAL A 66 30.24 -0.27 -3.40
C VAL A 66 28.76 -0.61 -3.24
N ARG A 67 28.45 -1.91 -3.15
CA ARG A 67 27.08 -2.40 -3.01
C ARG A 67 26.57 -2.06 -1.62
N SER A 68 25.47 -1.31 -1.57
CA SER A 68 24.79 -0.94 -0.33
C SER A 68 23.62 -1.88 -0.10
N PHE A 69 23.51 -2.44 1.12
CA PHE A 69 22.39 -3.26 1.54
C PHE A 69 21.49 -2.46 2.46
N ASP A 70 20.25 -2.28 2.04
CA ASP A 70 19.20 -1.76 2.90
C ASP A 70 18.56 -2.95 3.60
N ILE A 71 18.36 -2.85 4.91
CA ILE A 71 17.86 -3.96 5.74
C ILE A 71 16.73 -3.53 6.66
N ASN A 72 15.81 -4.46 6.90
CA ASN A 72 14.66 -4.32 7.78
C ASN A 72 14.86 -5.16 9.05
N ILE A 73 14.57 -4.59 10.20
CA ILE A 73 14.72 -5.23 11.51
C ILE A 73 13.39 -5.21 12.24
N SER A 74 12.87 -6.37 12.63
CA SER A 74 11.68 -6.48 13.47
C SER A 74 12.10 -6.77 14.91
N LEU A 75 11.77 -5.85 15.82
CA LEU A 75 12.01 -6.01 17.25
C LEU A 75 10.75 -6.51 17.94
N TYR A 76 10.86 -7.55 18.76
CA TYR A 76 9.73 -8.07 19.55
C TYR A 76 9.10 -7.04 20.50
N ASN A 77 9.82 -5.98 20.87
CA ASN A 77 9.39 -4.95 21.82
C ASN A 77 9.27 -3.57 21.16
N ASN A 78 8.72 -2.60 21.90
CA ASN A 78 8.76 -1.18 21.55
C ASN A 78 9.74 -0.42 22.47
N PRO A 79 11.01 -0.29 22.08
CA PRO A 79 12.04 0.32 22.91
C PRO A 79 11.84 1.82 23.08
N THR A 80 12.13 2.30 24.29
CA THR A 80 12.24 3.74 24.58
C THR A 80 13.36 4.36 23.76
N ILE A 81 13.34 5.70 23.60
CA ILE A 81 14.38 6.43 22.86
C ILE A 81 15.79 6.09 23.37
N ALA A 82 15.96 5.87 24.68
CA ALA A 82 17.26 5.50 25.25
C ALA A 82 17.71 4.08 24.88
N GLU A 83 16.76 3.15 24.70
CA GLU A 83 17.03 1.77 24.27
C GLU A 83 17.28 1.69 22.77
N ARG A 84 16.60 2.50 21.96
CA ARG A 84 16.81 2.63 20.50
C ARG A 84 18.27 2.90 20.14
N ASN A 85 18.93 3.79 20.88
CA ASN A 85 20.34 4.13 20.67
C ASN A 85 21.27 2.91 20.74
N LYS A 86 20.94 1.90 21.56
CA LYS A 86 21.75 0.68 21.67
C LYS A 86 21.65 -0.18 20.42
N TYR A 87 20.45 -0.33 19.86
CA TYR A 87 20.23 -1.07 18.62
C TYR A 87 20.93 -0.39 17.43
N GLU A 88 20.83 0.94 17.33
CA GLU A 88 21.54 1.71 16.31
C GLU A 88 23.06 1.56 16.42
N GLU A 89 23.61 1.60 17.64
CA GLU A 89 25.04 1.40 17.86
C GLU A 89 25.51 0.02 17.40
N ILE A 90 24.76 -1.04 17.70
CA ILE A 90 25.04 -2.40 17.20
C ILE A 90 25.08 -2.42 15.66
N MET A 91 24.12 -1.76 15.00
CA MET A 91 24.07 -1.72 13.54
C MET A 91 25.21 -0.89 12.92
N ARG A 92 25.71 0.14 13.62
CA ARG A 92 26.91 0.88 13.18
C ARG A 92 28.14 -0.01 13.15
N PHE A 93 28.35 -0.84 14.17
CA PHE A 93 29.46 -1.79 14.19
C PHE A 93 29.25 -2.95 13.21
N PHE A 94 28.01 -3.36 12.97
CA PHE A 94 27.71 -4.35 11.94
C PHE A 94 28.01 -3.83 10.52
N SER A 95 27.69 -2.57 10.24
CA SER A 95 28.06 -1.92 8.97
C SER A 95 29.57 -1.92 8.74
N ASP A 96 30.37 -1.66 9.79
CA ASP A 96 31.83 -1.74 9.71
C ASP A 96 32.27 -3.18 9.42
N ALA A 97 31.65 -4.16 10.07
CA ALA A 97 31.98 -5.56 9.91
C ALA A 97 31.70 -6.08 8.48
N ILE A 98 30.58 -5.68 7.85
CA ILE A 98 30.29 -6.00 6.44
C ILE A 98 31.31 -5.34 5.50
N TYR A 99 31.63 -4.07 5.75
CA TYR A 99 32.57 -3.33 4.92
C TYR A 99 33.97 -3.91 4.97
N GLU A 100 34.46 -4.21 6.16
CA GLU A 100 35.74 -4.89 6.30
C GLU A 100 35.66 -6.30 5.71
N GLY A 101 34.68 -7.13 6.09
CA GLY A 101 34.54 -8.51 5.62
C GLY A 101 34.43 -8.69 4.09
N SER A 102 33.95 -7.66 3.39
CA SER A 102 33.88 -7.59 1.92
C SER A 102 35.05 -6.84 1.27
N ASN A 103 36.10 -6.52 2.03
CA ASN A 103 37.25 -5.72 1.60
C ASN A 103 36.86 -4.39 0.93
N GLY A 104 35.85 -3.73 1.48
CA GLY A 104 35.33 -2.43 1.05
C GLY A 104 34.32 -2.47 -0.09
N ALA A 105 33.93 -3.65 -0.59
CA ALA A 105 32.98 -3.76 -1.67
C ALA A 105 31.53 -3.59 -1.22
N HIS A 106 31.17 -3.97 0.01
CA HIS A 106 29.80 -3.98 0.50
C HIS A 106 29.63 -3.10 1.75
N ARG A 107 28.46 -2.50 1.97
CA ARG A 107 28.13 -1.74 3.20
C ARG A 107 26.64 -1.78 3.50
N LEU A 108 26.23 -1.30 4.67
CA LEU A 108 24.81 -1.03 4.95
C LEU A 108 24.41 0.37 4.45
N GLY A 109 23.19 0.48 3.94
CA GLY A 109 22.52 1.72 3.59
C GLY A 109 21.45 2.06 4.62
N LYS A 110 20.17 2.02 4.24
CA LYS A 110 19.04 2.26 5.14
C LYS A 110 18.78 1.05 6.04
N VAL A 111 18.70 1.27 7.34
CA VAL A 111 18.28 0.29 8.34
C VAL A 111 16.97 0.75 8.95
N THR A 112 15.90 -0.01 8.69
CA THR A 112 14.56 0.32 9.19
C THR A 112 14.21 -0.59 10.37
N PHE A 113 13.91 0.00 11.52
CA PHE A 113 13.44 -0.71 12.71
C PHE A 113 11.92 -0.66 12.81
N TYR A 114 11.33 -1.84 12.92
CA TYR A 114 9.94 -2.08 13.24
C TYR A 114 9.85 -2.62 14.66
N THR A 115 8.80 -2.27 15.40
CA THR A 115 8.66 -2.62 16.82
C THR A 115 7.45 -3.53 17.06
N ASN A 116 7.39 -4.16 18.23
CA ASN A 116 6.31 -5.09 18.63
C ASN A 116 6.12 -6.30 17.69
N GLY A 117 7.19 -6.77 17.05
CA GLY A 117 7.17 -7.92 16.13
C GLY A 117 6.60 -7.60 14.75
N ALA A 118 6.34 -6.33 14.42
CA ALA A 118 5.82 -5.93 13.12
C ALA A 118 6.79 -6.30 11.99
N PHE A 119 6.26 -6.80 10.88
CA PHE A 119 7.01 -7.17 9.66
C PHE A 119 8.10 -8.23 9.86
N ALA A 120 7.99 -9.11 10.88
CA ALA A 120 9.00 -10.14 11.14
C ALA A 120 9.16 -11.15 9.98
N ASP A 121 8.11 -11.38 9.21
CA ASP A 121 8.09 -12.23 8.00
C ASP A 121 8.89 -11.63 6.82
N ARG A 122 9.02 -10.29 6.80
CA ARG A 122 9.69 -9.50 5.76
C ARG A 122 10.97 -8.81 6.24
N ALA A 123 11.35 -9.02 7.50
CA ALA A 123 12.55 -8.44 8.08
C ALA A 123 13.78 -9.32 7.76
N ASP A 124 14.89 -8.69 7.39
CA ASP A 124 16.17 -9.37 7.25
C ASP A 124 16.68 -9.88 8.60
N ILE A 125 16.32 -9.18 9.69
CA ILE A 125 16.66 -9.56 11.06
C ILE A 125 15.39 -9.56 11.91
N VAL A 126 15.07 -10.70 12.52
CA VAL A 126 14.03 -10.82 13.54
C VAL A 126 14.70 -10.92 14.90
N TRP A 127 14.42 -9.96 15.76
CA TRP A 127 14.97 -9.88 17.10
C TRP A 127 13.96 -10.38 18.13
N HIS A 128 14.33 -11.45 18.81
CA HIS A 128 13.52 -12.16 19.79
C HIS A 128 13.90 -11.80 21.23
N ALA A 129 12.94 -11.97 22.13
CA ALA A 129 13.16 -11.78 23.56
C ALA A 129 14.01 -12.91 24.15
N GLY A 130 14.84 -12.58 25.13
CA GLY A 130 15.47 -13.58 26.00
C GLY A 130 16.70 -14.27 25.40
N GLN A 131 16.89 -15.56 25.69
CA GLN A 131 18.10 -16.30 25.32
C GLN A 131 17.82 -17.33 24.22
N GLY A 132 18.65 -17.33 23.19
CA GLY A 132 18.58 -18.30 22.10
C GLY A 132 19.90 -18.48 21.37
N THR A 133 19.86 -19.22 20.28
CA THR A 133 21.00 -19.40 19.37
C THR A 133 20.75 -18.54 18.13
N ALA A 134 21.72 -17.71 17.76
CA ALA A 134 21.63 -16.99 16.50
C ALA A 134 21.62 -17.98 15.35
N SER A 135 20.79 -17.74 14.34
CA SER A 135 20.69 -18.61 13.17
C SER A 135 20.19 -17.84 11.97
N ALA A 136 20.76 -18.12 10.81
CA ALA A 136 20.36 -17.55 9.53
C ALA A 136 19.96 -18.62 8.52
N ARG A 137 18.90 -18.35 7.75
CA ARG A 137 18.56 -19.13 6.55
C ARG A 137 19.06 -18.39 5.30
N PRO A 138 19.74 -19.03 4.35
CA PRO A 138 20.22 -18.37 3.15
C PRO A 138 19.07 -17.93 2.25
N ALA A 139 18.89 -16.61 2.06
CA ALA A 139 18.12 -15.99 0.97
C ALA A 139 17.79 -14.50 1.26
N ILE A 140 18.79 -13.62 1.20
CA ILE A 140 18.56 -12.18 1.22
C ILE A 140 17.49 -11.76 0.20
N GLY A 141 16.43 -11.08 0.66
CA GLY A 141 15.32 -10.62 -0.17
C GLY A 141 14.27 -11.69 -0.54
N ARG A 142 14.32 -12.91 0.01
CA ARG A 142 13.20 -13.87 -0.09
C ARG A 142 12.33 -13.82 1.17
N SER A 143 11.02 -13.77 0.97
CA SER A 143 10.03 -13.79 2.04
C SER A 143 10.23 -15.01 2.97
N GLY A 144 10.26 -14.78 4.28
CA GLY A 144 10.40 -15.82 5.30
C GLY A 144 11.83 -16.27 5.65
N ALA A 145 12.86 -15.82 4.92
CA ALA A 145 14.26 -16.03 5.30
C ALA A 145 14.76 -14.82 6.10
N HIS A 146 15.33 -15.06 7.28
CA HIS A 146 15.82 -14.01 8.17
C HIS A 146 16.98 -14.50 9.04
N ILE A 147 17.69 -13.54 9.61
CA ILE A 147 18.59 -13.76 10.73
C ILE A 147 17.75 -13.70 12.00
N ASN A 148 17.70 -14.80 12.75
CA ASN A 148 17.13 -14.84 14.09
C ASN A 148 18.19 -14.39 15.10
N LEU A 149 17.91 -13.32 15.82
CA LEU A 149 18.72 -12.84 16.94
C LEU A 149 17.91 -12.84 18.23
N TYR A 150 18.61 -12.91 19.34
CA TYR A 150 18.02 -12.90 20.68
C TYR A 150 18.78 -11.90 21.53
N ASP A 151 18.13 -11.30 22.53
CA ASP A 151 18.79 -10.39 23.49
C ASP A 151 20.06 -11.00 24.08
N ILE A 152 20.05 -12.32 24.32
CA ILE A 152 21.22 -13.11 24.68
C ILE A 152 21.39 -14.22 23.64
N ALA A 153 22.30 -14.01 22.68
CA ALA A 153 22.58 -14.97 21.64
C ALA A 153 23.88 -15.74 21.95
N SER A 154 23.82 -17.07 22.01
CA SER A 154 25.01 -17.93 22.19
C SER A 154 25.87 -17.56 23.42
N SER A 155 25.22 -17.17 24.52
CA SER A 155 25.81 -16.67 25.78
C SER A 155 26.43 -15.26 25.72
N VAL A 156 26.22 -14.51 24.64
CA VAL A 156 26.58 -13.09 24.51
C VAL A 156 25.32 -12.24 24.67
N ASN A 157 25.31 -11.31 25.63
CA ASN A 157 24.19 -10.37 25.80
C ASN A 157 24.35 -9.20 24.83
N LEU A 158 23.57 -9.20 23.76
CA LEU A 158 23.67 -8.22 22.68
C LEU A 158 23.24 -6.81 23.12
N LEU A 159 22.45 -6.67 24.19
CA LEU A 159 21.95 -5.38 24.66
C LEU A 159 22.80 -4.71 25.75
N THR A 160 23.81 -5.42 26.29
CA THR A 160 24.69 -4.88 27.35
C THR A 160 26.17 -5.25 27.20
N ASN A 161 26.56 -6.15 26.30
CA ASN A 161 27.96 -6.51 26.06
C ASN A 161 28.63 -5.61 25.02
N ASP A 162 29.96 -5.75 24.92
CA ASP A 162 30.85 -5.09 23.97
C ASP A 162 30.29 -5.10 22.53
N PRO A 163 29.95 -3.92 21.96
CA PRO A 163 29.38 -3.79 20.60
C PRO A 163 30.18 -4.51 19.50
N VAL A 164 31.47 -4.73 19.74
CA VAL A 164 32.37 -5.50 18.87
C VAL A 164 32.02 -6.99 18.82
N GLN A 165 31.65 -7.59 19.96
CA GLN A 165 31.24 -9.00 20.01
C GLN A 165 29.93 -9.21 19.25
N ASN A 166 29.01 -8.24 19.36
CA ASN A 166 27.69 -8.28 18.76
C ASN A 166 27.77 -8.21 17.24
N SER A 167 28.61 -7.31 16.69
CA SER A 167 28.78 -7.17 15.24
C SER A 167 29.47 -8.37 14.58
N THR A 168 30.33 -9.07 15.31
CA THR A 168 31.02 -10.27 14.80
C THR A 168 30.06 -11.45 14.67
N LEU A 169 29.18 -11.64 15.65
CA LEU A 169 28.12 -12.65 15.58
C LEU A 169 27.16 -12.35 14.41
N LEU A 170 26.78 -11.09 14.24
CA LEU A 170 25.95 -10.64 13.13
C LEU A 170 26.63 -10.89 11.76
N LEU A 171 27.93 -10.62 11.63
CA LEU A 171 28.67 -10.88 10.39
C LEU A 171 28.73 -12.38 10.06
N HIS A 172 28.85 -13.24 11.07
CA HIS A 172 28.79 -14.68 10.89
C HIS A 172 27.44 -15.11 10.28
N GLU A 173 26.33 -14.71 10.91
CA GLU A 173 24.98 -15.03 10.40
C GLU A 173 24.70 -14.39 9.04
N TRP A 174 25.24 -13.19 8.79
CA TRP A 174 25.17 -12.52 7.49
C TRP A 174 25.86 -13.34 6.38
N GLY A 175 26.94 -14.05 6.70
CA GLY A 175 27.60 -14.99 5.78
C GLY A 175 26.65 -16.06 5.25
N HIS A 176 25.83 -16.63 6.11
CA HIS A 176 24.80 -17.58 5.70
C HIS A 176 23.64 -16.88 4.98
N TYR A 177 23.13 -15.78 5.53
CA TYR A 177 21.93 -15.09 5.04
C TYR A 177 22.12 -14.48 3.64
N ALA A 178 23.15 -13.65 3.47
CA ALA A 178 23.38 -12.86 2.26
C ALA A 178 24.26 -13.56 1.23
N TYR A 179 25.19 -14.40 1.68
CA TYR A 179 26.21 -14.99 0.81
C TYR A 179 26.05 -16.50 0.58
N ASN A 180 25.10 -17.14 1.29
CA ASN A 180 24.86 -18.59 1.23
C ASN A 180 26.14 -19.41 1.44
N LEU A 181 26.93 -19.00 2.43
CA LEU A 181 28.19 -19.64 2.80
C LEU A 181 27.96 -20.72 3.87
N SER A 182 28.86 -21.70 3.94
CA SER A 182 28.79 -22.82 4.89
C SER A 182 29.97 -22.82 5.85
N HIS A 183 29.75 -23.33 7.05
CA HIS A 183 30.75 -23.34 8.11
C HIS A 183 32.11 -23.94 7.71
N SER A 184 33.20 -23.19 7.95
CA SER A 184 34.57 -23.69 7.80
C SER A 184 35.34 -23.66 9.12
N PRO A 185 35.96 -24.78 9.55
CA PRO A 185 36.84 -24.79 10.71
C PRO A 185 38.10 -23.94 10.47
N GLY A 186 38.52 -23.17 11.48
CA GLY A 186 39.87 -22.63 11.65
C GLY A 186 40.20 -21.30 10.98
N SER A 187 39.24 -20.58 10.40
CA SER A 187 39.46 -19.27 9.78
C SER A 187 39.26 -18.13 10.80
N GLY A 188 40.24 -17.91 11.68
CA GLY A 188 40.19 -16.75 12.58
C GLY A 188 40.37 -15.45 11.82
N MET A 189 39.32 -14.62 11.73
CA MET A 189 39.45 -13.22 11.32
C MET A 189 40.13 -12.44 12.46
N LEU A 190 41.28 -11.83 12.17
CA LEU A 190 41.88 -10.84 13.06
C LEU A 190 41.45 -9.47 12.58
N ILE A 191 40.60 -8.78 13.34
CA ILE A 191 40.32 -7.36 13.16
C ILE A 191 41.13 -6.57 14.21
N PRO A 192 42.26 -5.93 13.84
CA PRO A 192 42.99 -5.05 14.74
C PRO A 192 42.24 -3.72 14.92
N GLY A 193 42.30 -3.13 16.13
CA GLY A 193 41.57 -1.92 16.52
C GLY A 193 40.37 -2.18 17.44
N ILE A 194 39.87 -3.42 17.45
CA ILE A 194 38.74 -3.88 18.28
C ILE A 194 39.09 -5.10 19.18
N GLY A 195 40.36 -5.54 19.19
CA GLY A 195 40.91 -6.40 20.25
C GLY A 195 40.43 -7.86 20.29
N PHE A 196 40.30 -8.56 19.16
CA PHE A 196 39.69 -9.90 19.12
C PHE A 196 40.64 -11.10 18.90
N GLN A 197 40.40 -12.17 19.67
CA GLN A 197 40.63 -13.59 19.35
C GLN A 197 39.45 -14.40 19.93
N GLN A 198 38.93 -15.39 19.17
CA GLN A 198 38.15 -16.62 19.55
C GLN A 198 36.93 -16.84 18.61
N PRO A 199 36.35 -18.05 18.45
CA PRO A 199 36.91 -19.37 18.12
C PRO A 199 36.37 -19.94 16.77
N GLY A 200 37.21 -20.69 16.04
CA GLY A 200 36.80 -21.82 15.18
C GLY A 200 36.02 -21.60 13.87
N TRP A 201 35.05 -20.68 13.77
CA TRP A 201 34.04 -20.72 12.70
C TRP A 201 33.70 -19.31 12.19
N LEU A 202 34.19 -18.97 11.01
CA LEU A 202 33.94 -17.68 10.34
C LEU A 202 33.85 -17.92 8.82
N GLU A 203 32.85 -17.29 8.20
CA GLU A 203 32.42 -17.51 6.81
C GLU A 203 33.27 -16.75 5.76
N PHE A 204 34.45 -16.21 6.09
CA PHE A 204 35.26 -15.43 5.14
C PHE A 204 36.69 -15.96 5.02
N SER A 205 36.82 -17.20 4.53
CA SER A 205 38.12 -17.81 4.26
C SER A 205 38.67 -17.37 2.90
N THR A 206 39.98 -17.13 2.83
CA THR A 206 40.73 -16.98 1.57
C THR A 206 41.29 -18.33 1.13
N ALA A 207 41.85 -18.41 -0.08
CA ALA A 207 42.52 -19.61 -0.57
C ALA A 207 43.64 -20.11 0.35
N ARG A 208 44.27 -19.23 1.15
CA ARG A 208 45.30 -19.59 2.13
C ARG A 208 44.74 -20.35 3.33
N ASP A 209 43.57 -19.94 3.82
CA ASP A 209 42.95 -20.47 5.03
C ASP A 209 41.84 -21.50 4.72
N HIS A 210 41.69 -21.87 3.44
CA HIS A 210 40.82 -22.94 2.97
C HIS A 210 41.29 -24.31 3.48
N GLN A 211 40.39 -25.05 4.12
CA GLN A 211 40.68 -26.37 4.67
C GLN A 211 39.94 -27.46 3.90
N ALA A 212 40.70 -28.43 3.39
CA ALA A 212 40.15 -29.62 2.75
C ALA A 212 39.28 -30.43 3.74
N GLY A 213 38.07 -30.79 3.32
CA GLY A 213 37.09 -31.52 4.13
C GLY A 213 36.23 -30.68 5.07
N SER A 214 36.33 -29.34 5.05
CA SER A 214 35.36 -28.44 5.67
C SER A 214 33.98 -28.53 5.01
N GLU A 215 32.89 -28.09 5.64
CA GLU A 215 31.57 -28.09 4.99
C GLU A 215 31.58 -27.21 3.73
N GLN A 216 32.29 -26.07 3.79
CA GLN A 216 32.55 -25.22 2.63
C GLN A 216 33.29 -25.95 1.48
N ASP A 217 34.36 -26.71 1.77
CA ASP A 217 35.08 -27.51 0.76
C ASP A 217 34.24 -28.68 0.24
N GLN A 218 33.38 -29.27 1.07
CA GLN A 218 32.47 -30.35 0.65
C GLN A 218 31.34 -29.82 -0.25
N ASN A 219 30.79 -28.65 0.06
CA ASN A 219 29.70 -28.03 -0.69
C ASN A 219 30.19 -27.36 -1.98
N TYR A 220 31.36 -26.71 -1.94
CA TYR A 220 31.81 -25.81 -3.00
C TYR A 220 33.24 -26.06 -3.49
N GLY A 221 34.01 -26.94 -2.85
CA GLY A 221 35.39 -27.27 -3.24
C GLY A 221 36.34 -26.06 -3.33
N ALA A 222 36.02 -24.97 -2.64
CA ALA A 222 36.75 -23.71 -2.73
C ALA A 222 36.53 -22.82 -1.50
N SER A 223 37.42 -21.84 -1.30
CA SER A 223 37.28 -20.87 -0.21
C SER A 223 36.04 -19.99 -0.36
N HIS A 224 35.57 -19.37 0.71
CA HIS A 224 34.42 -18.47 0.68
C HIS A 224 34.57 -17.34 -0.35
N TRP A 225 35.75 -16.72 -0.42
CA TRP A 225 36.06 -15.69 -1.42
C TRP A 225 36.07 -16.24 -2.84
N ASP A 226 36.56 -17.47 -3.05
CA ASP A 226 36.52 -18.11 -4.36
C ASP A 226 35.08 -18.40 -4.79
N VAL A 227 34.20 -18.79 -3.85
CA VAL A 227 32.78 -19.02 -4.10
C VAL A 227 32.08 -17.71 -4.45
N LEU A 228 32.25 -16.65 -3.66
CA LEU A 228 31.58 -15.38 -3.90
C LEU A 228 32.03 -14.70 -5.20
N ALA A 229 33.31 -14.84 -5.57
CA ALA A 229 33.89 -14.23 -6.77
C ALA A 229 33.71 -15.05 -8.05
N ARG A 230 33.26 -16.32 -7.97
CA ARG A 230 33.07 -17.16 -9.16
C ARG A 230 31.59 -17.24 -9.56
N PRO A 231 31.27 -17.20 -10.86
CA PRO A 231 29.94 -17.50 -11.37
C PRO A 231 29.38 -18.85 -10.85
N GLN A 232 28.06 -18.93 -10.64
CA GLN A 232 27.39 -20.13 -10.12
C GLN A 232 27.59 -21.37 -11.01
N ASP A 233 27.72 -21.19 -12.33
CA ASP A 233 27.95 -22.26 -13.30
C ASP A 233 29.33 -22.92 -13.17
N GLN A 234 30.20 -22.36 -12.32
CA GLN A 234 31.54 -22.88 -12.00
C GLN A 234 31.64 -23.54 -10.61
N ASP A 235 30.54 -23.69 -9.89
CA ASP A 235 30.50 -24.46 -8.64
C ASP A 235 30.66 -25.98 -8.92
N PRO A 236 31.53 -26.71 -8.20
CA PRO A 236 31.74 -28.13 -8.47
C PRO A 236 30.52 -28.97 -8.03
N ARG A 237 30.15 -29.97 -8.84
CA ARG A 237 29.16 -31.02 -8.47
C ARG A 237 29.81 -32.40 -8.47
N PRO A 238 30.09 -32.96 -7.29
CA PRO A 238 30.01 -34.41 -7.14
C PRO A 238 29.26 -34.81 -5.85
N GLY A 239 28.01 -35.28 -6.01
CA GLY A 239 27.35 -36.16 -5.03
C GLY A 239 26.28 -35.59 -4.10
N GLN A 240 25.99 -34.28 -4.11
CA GLN A 240 24.88 -33.71 -3.32
C GLN A 240 24.07 -32.66 -4.10
N VAL A 241 22.76 -32.64 -3.82
CA VAL A 241 21.77 -31.69 -4.34
C VAL A 241 21.84 -30.44 -3.48
N LEU A 242 22.45 -29.36 -3.98
CA LEU A 242 22.26 -28.03 -3.40
C LEU A 242 21.01 -27.44 -4.03
N GLY A 243 19.92 -27.41 -3.26
CA GLY A 243 18.60 -26.95 -3.69
C GLY A 243 18.38 -25.44 -3.68
N VAL A 244 19.43 -24.61 -3.73
CA VAL A 244 19.28 -23.14 -3.68
C VAL A 244 20.36 -22.42 -4.52
N ASP A 245 19.93 -21.59 -5.47
CA ASP A 245 20.79 -20.67 -6.22
C ASP A 245 21.42 -19.62 -5.26
N ARG A 246 22.75 -19.53 -5.18
CA ARG A 246 23.45 -18.52 -4.34
C ARG A 246 23.68 -17.21 -5.10
N PRO A 247 23.42 -16.01 -4.55
CA PRO A 247 23.64 -14.78 -5.32
C PRO A 247 25.10 -14.64 -5.80
N TYR A 248 25.29 -14.12 -7.01
CA TYR A 248 26.62 -13.85 -7.59
C TYR A 248 26.99 -12.38 -7.39
N TYR A 249 28.17 -12.12 -6.81
CA TYR A 249 28.69 -10.79 -6.50
C TYR A 249 29.99 -10.54 -7.29
N PRO A 250 29.89 -10.20 -8.60
CA PRO A 250 31.06 -10.03 -9.47
C PRO A 250 32.05 -8.96 -8.96
N GLU A 251 31.58 -7.96 -8.23
CA GLU A 251 32.39 -6.92 -7.62
C GLU A 251 33.39 -7.47 -6.58
N LEU A 252 33.05 -8.57 -5.89
CA LEU A 252 33.96 -9.20 -4.93
C LEU A 252 35.17 -9.86 -5.60
N ALA A 253 35.06 -10.21 -6.89
CA ALA A 253 36.21 -10.69 -7.65
C ALA A 253 37.28 -9.61 -7.84
N LEU A 254 36.89 -8.32 -7.84
CA LEU A 254 37.79 -7.18 -8.04
C LEU A 254 38.57 -6.79 -6.78
N VAL A 255 38.05 -7.14 -5.60
CA VAL A 255 38.66 -6.84 -4.30
C VAL A 255 39.15 -8.09 -3.57
N LYS A 256 39.21 -9.22 -4.27
CA LYS A 256 39.60 -10.51 -3.71
C LYS A 256 41.04 -10.50 -3.17
N PRO A 257 41.29 -10.96 -1.93
CA PRO A 257 42.63 -11.03 -1.38
C PRO A 257 43.56 -11.98 -2.16
N PRO A 258 44.88 -11.69 -2.25
CA PRO A 258 45.85 -12.60 -2.85
C PRO A 258 45.85 -13.98 -2.19
N ALA A 259 46.04 -15.04 -2.99
CA ALA A 259 45.95 -16.43 -2.52
C ALA A 259 46.96 -16.81 -1.40
N THR A 260 47.99 -15.99 -1.18
CA THR A 260 49.02 -16.19 -0.14
C THR A 260 48.76 -15.38 1.13
N GLU A 261 47.72 -14.56 1.15
CA GLU A 261 47.42 -13.64 2.25
C GLU A 261 46.23 -14.14 3.07
N ARG A 262 46.32 -13.91 4.38
CA ARG A 262 45.15 -14.02 5.25
C ARG A 262 44.35 -12.75 5.06
N PHE A 263 43.03 -12.84 5.22
CA PHE A 263 42.22 -11.64 5.32
C PHE A 263 42.69 -10.82 6.54
N THR A 264 43.19 -9.61 6.29
CA THR A 264 43.63 -8.65 7.32
C THR A 264 42.83 -7.36 7.15
N ALA A 265 41.93 -7.08 8.08
CA ALA A 265 41.10 -5.88 8.08
C ALA A 265 41.90 -4.70 8.63
N GLU A 266 42.35 -3.78 7.79
CA GLU A 266 42.75 -2.41 8.18
C GLU A 266 42.60 -1.47 6.98
N LEU A 267 41.37 -1.04 6.66
CA LEU A 267 41.16 0.04 5.70
C LEU A 267 41.39 1.41 6.38
N PRO A 268 42.41 2.21 6.00
CA PRO A 268 42.78 3.44 6.73
C PRO A 268 41.77 4.60 6.67
N ALA A 269 40.61 4.38 6.06
CA ALA A 269 39.46 5.30 5.99
C ALA A 269 38.11 4.55 6.14
N GLY A 270 38.14 3.29 6.58
CA GLY A 270 37.07 2.30 6.42
C GLY A 270 35.75 2.67 7.09
N GLN A 271 35.75 3.07 8.37
CA GLN A 271 34.51 3.34 9.11
C GLN A 271 33.70 4.51 8.55
N ALA A 272 34.36 5.58 8.12
CA ALA A 272 33.68 6.72 7.51
C ALA A 272 33.04 6.32 6.17
N ALA A 273 33.73 5.50 5.37
CA ALA A 273 33.19 4.99 4.11
C ALA A 273 32.07 3.95 4.32
N ALA A 274 32.25 3.03 5.28
CA ALA A 274 31.28 2.00 5.68
C ALA A 274 29.96 2.62 6.12
N ARG A 275 30.02 3.70 6.90
CA ARG A 275 28.84 4.36 7.48
C ARG A 275 28.32 5.53 6.65
N SER A 276 28.95 5.88 5.52
CA SER A 276 28.60 7.07 4.73
C SER A 276 27.20 7.01 4.09
N ALA A 277 26.67 5.82 3.87
CA ALA A 277 25.29 5.59 3.40
C ALA A 277 24.35 5.13 4.52
N LEU A 278 24.86 4.94 5.74
CA LEU A 278 24.11 4.33 6.84
C LEU A 278 23.08 5.31 7.41
N GLN A 279 21.81 4.96 7.30
CA GLN A 279 20.70 5.73 7.83
C GLN A 279 19.81 4.88 8.73
N PHE A 280 19.35 5.43 9.85
CA PHE A 280 18.41 4.74 10.73
C PHE A 280 17.03 5.35 10.60
N THR A 281 16.03 4.49 10.40
CA THR A 281 14.63 4.87 10.41
C THR A 281 13.91 4.01 11.43
N TRP A 282 13.31 4.63 12.44
CA TRP A 282 12.35 3.95 13.29
C TRP A 282 10.99 4.20 12.66
N ALA A 283 10.39 3.17 12.08
CA ALA A 283 9.02 3.29 11.63
C ALA A 283 8.17 3.65 12.86
N ALA A 284 7.48 4.80 12.83
CA ALA A 284 6.27 4.92 13.64
C ALA A 284 5.45 3.69 13.29
N ASN A 285 4.96 2.93 14.28
CA ASN A 285 4.23 1.71 13.99
C ASN A 285 3.12 2.05 13.01
N ALA A 286 3.39 1.83 11.73
CA ALA A 286 2.39 1.79 10.72
C ALA A 286 1.49 0.67 11.23
N PRO A 287 0.18 0.91 11.38
CA PRO A 287 -0.71 -0.23 11.38
C PRO A 287 -0.28 -1.05 10.17
N THR A 288 -0.02 -2.33 10.40
CA THR A 288 0.22 -3.31 9.36
C THR A 288 -0.74 -3.00 8.22
N ARG A 289 -0.28 -2.34 7.14
CA ARG A 289 -0.89 -2.50 5.82
C ARG A 289 -0.58 -3.95 5.44
N THR A 290 -1.31 -4.86 6.07
CA THR A 290 -1.59 -6.15 5.47
C THR A 290 -2.33 -5.75 4.21
N ARG A 291 -1.73 -6.00 3.04
CA ARG A 291 -2.52 -6.03 1.82
C ARG A 291 -3.63 -7.02 2.11
N VAL A 292 -4.84 -6.53 2.36
CA VAL A 292 -5.99 -7.40 2.25
C VAL A 292 -6.21 -7.57 0.74
N ARG A 293 -5.44 -8.48 0.13
CA ARG A 293 -6.17 -9.55 -0.54
C ARG A 293 -7.10 -10.05 0.54
N ALA A 294 -8.39 -10.25 0.26
CA ALA A 294 -9.21 -11.12 1.09
C ALA A 294 -8.30 -12.19 1.70
N GLN A 295 -8.39 -12.40 3.00
CA GLN A 295 -7.60 -13.42 3.68
C GLN A 295 -8.08 -14.80 3.16
N ALA A 296 -7.92 -15.08 1.87
CA ALA A 296 -7.39 -16.32 1.38
C ALA A 296 -6.17 -16.59 2.26
N ALA A 297 -6.40 -17.46 3.23
CA ALA A 297 -5.43 -18.43 3.60
C ALA A 297 -4.57 -18.82 2.38
N SER A 298 -3.35 -18.26 2.36
CA SER A 298 -2.14 -18.68 1.67
C SER A 298 -2.09 -18.67 0.12
N ALA A 299 -1.11 -17.91 -0.40
CA ALA A 299 -0.45 -18.11 -1.70
C ALA A 299 1.03 -17.76 -1.48
N ASN A 300 2.08 -18.55 -1.76
CA ASN A 300 2.50 -19.31 -2.97
C ASN A 300 3.71 -20.22 -2.58
N ALA A 301 4.22 -21.26 -3.28
CA ALA A 301 4.25 -21.68 -4.69
C ALA A 301 4.60 -23.21 -4.76
N LEU A 302 4.19 -24.01 -5.76
CA LEU A 302 4.88 -24.15 -7.06
C LEU A 302 4.07 -24.94 -8.13
N ALA A 303 3.92 -24.30 -9.30
CA ALA A 303 3.89 -24.80 -10.70
C ALA A 303 2.79 -25.79 -11.18
N PRO A 304 1.74 -25.29 -11.86
CA PRO A 304 0.98 -26.05 -12.85
C PRO A 304 1.60 -25.90 -14.26
N ALA A 305 1.44 -26.92 -15.09
CA ALA A 305 1.90 -26.91 -16.48
C ALA A 305 1.19 -25.81 -17.29
N GLU A 306 1.98 -25.04 -18.05
CA GLU A 306 1.64 -23.94 -18.97
C GLU A 306 0.17 -23.85 -19.43
N ILE A 307 -0.57 -22.95 -18.78
CA ILE A 307 -1.55 -22.07 -19.45
C ILE A 307 -1.22 -20.65 -18.96
N THR A 308 -0.52 -19.88 -19.79
CA THR A 308 -0.21 -18.48 -19.55
C THR A 308 -1.48 -17.63 -19.69
N VAL A 309 -2.08 -17.26 -18.56
CA VAL A 309 -2.80 -16.00 -18.46
C VAL A 309 -1.80 -15.04 -17.80
N GLU A 310 -1.06 -14.29 -18.61
CA GLU A 310 -0.31 -13.13 -18.09
C GLU A 310 -1.34 -12.17 -17.50
N GLU A 311 -1.27 -11.88 -16.20
CA GLU A 311 -1.90 -10.66 -15.68
C GLU A 311 -1.33 -9.51 -16.51
N ALA A 312 -2.17 -8.88 -17.34
CA ALA A 312 -1.72 -7.90 -18.31
C ALA A 312 -1.17 -6.68 -17.57
N THR A 313 0.15 -6.48 -17.63
CA THR A 313 0.74 -5.21 -17.21
C THR A 313 0.17 -4.08 -18.05
N ILE A 314 -0.03 -2.91 -17.44
CA ILE A 314 -0.57 -1.74 -18.14
C ILE A 314 0.39 -0.56 -18.04
N ILE A 315 0.46 0.21 -19.11
CA ILE A 315 1.26 1.41 -19.23
C ILE A 315 0.28 2.60 -19.25
N ARG A 316 0.27 3.35 -18.15
CA ARG A 316 -0.58 4.52 -17.92
C ARG A 316 0.20 5.79 -18.13
N GLN A 317 -0.31 6.67 -18.98
CA GLN A 317 0.16 8.04 -19.05
C GLN A 317 -0.97 9.00 -18.69
N VAL A 318 -0.88 9.60 -17.51
CA VAL A 318 -1.90 10.49 -16.96
C VAL A 318 -1.54 11.94 -17.23
N VAL A 319 -2.49 12.69 -17.75
CA VAL A 319 -2.40 14.11 -18.09
C VAL A 319 -3.40 14.86 -17.24
N VAL A 320 -2.96 15.84 -16.47
CA VAL A 320 -3.80 16.55 -15.50
C VAL A 320 -3.71 18.06 -15.63
N GLU A 321 -4.86 18.73 -15.58
CA GLU A 321 -4.91 20.19 -15.57
C GLU A 321 -4.47 20.75 -14.22
N THR A 322 -3.59 21.74 -14.23
CA THR A 322 -3.20 22.53 -13.05
C THR A 322 -3.39 24.03 -13.27
N ALA A 323 -4.06 24.42 -14.35
CA ALA A 323 -4.30 25.82 -14.70
C ALA A 323 -5.19 26.53 -13.66
N SER A 324 -4.71 27.63 -13.07
CA SER A 324 -5.46 28.39 -12.03
C SER A 324 -6.78 29.02 -12.50
N SER A 325 -7.04 29.06 -13.81
CA SER A 325 -8.33 29.51 -14.35
C SER A 325 -9.43 28.47 -14.20
N ASN A 326 -9.06 27.19 -14.08
CA ASN A 326 -9.99 26.05 -14.10
C ASN A 326 -9.86 25.13 -12.87
N VAL A 327 -8.74 25.19 -12.15
CA VAL A 327 -8.46 24.34 -10.98
C VAL A 327 -8.11 25.20 -9.77
N ALA A 328 -8.94 25.12 -8.74
CA ALA A 328 -8.68 25.75 -7.44
C ALA A 328 -7.75 24.89 -6.56
N PRO A 329 -7.09 25.47 -5.53
CA PRO A 329 -6.17 24.71 -4.67
C PRO A 329 -6.79 23.48 -3.98
N ASN A 330 -8.04 23.57 -3.55
CA ASN A 330 -8.78 22.45 -2.96
C ASN A 330 -9.18 21.38 -3.98
N GLU A 331 -9.35 21.77 -5.24
CA GLU A 331 -9.64 20.85 -6.34
C GLU A 331 -8.38 20.12 -6.80
N LEU A 332 -7.23 20.79 -6.75
CA LEU A 332 -5.93 20.14 -6.97
C LEU A 332 -5.67 19.04 -5.93
N LEU A 333 -6.07 19.23 -4.68
CA LEU A 333 -5.99 18.17 -3.67
C LEU A 333 -6.82 16.94 -4.06
N ALA A 334 -7.97 17.16 -4.71
CA ALA A 334 -8.79 16.05 -5.21
C ALA A 334 -8.15 15.33 -6.39
N ILE A 335 -7.53 16.06 -7.30
CA ILE A 335 -6.75 15.48 -8.40
C ILE A 335 -5.56 14.68 -7.85
N GLN A 336 -4.83 15.22 -6.87
CA GLN A 336 -3.72 14.52 -6.23
C GLN A 336 -4.18 13.22 -5.58
N ALA A 337 -5.30 13.24 -4.84
CA ALA A 337 -5.86 12.04 -4.23
C ALA A 337 -6.21 10.97 -5.28
N ALA A 338 -6.91 11.35 -6.35
CA ALA A 338 -7.28 10.41 -7.41
C ALA A 338 -6.05 9.84 -8.16
N LEU A 339 -4.98 10.62 -8.33
CA LEU A 339 -3.72 10.15 -8.88
C LEU A 339 -3.01 9.17 -7.93
N ILE A 340 -3.05 9.44 -6.62
CA ILE A 340 -2.50 8.55 -5.60
C ILE A 340 -3.24 7.22 -5.63
N ASP A 341 -4.57 7.20 -5.76
CA ASP A 341 -5.36 5.97 -5.90
C ASP A 341 -4.89 5.11 -7.09
N ILE A 342 -4.60 5.72 -8.24
CA ILE A 342 -4.06 5.00 -9.43
C ILE A 342 -2.68 4.39 -9.12
N VAL A 343 -1.81 5.16 -8.46
CA VAL A 343 -0.43 4.74 -8.17
C VAL A 343 -0.40 3.66 -7.10
N GLU A 344 -1.18 3.80 -6.03
CA GLU A 344 -1.33 2.79 -4.98
C GLU A 344 -2.01 1.52 -5.50
N GLY A 345 -2.90 1.63 -6.49
CA GLY A 345 -3.55 0.50 -7.15
C GLY A 345 -2.70 -0.22 -8.20
N SER A 346 -1.50 0.27 -8.52
CA SER A 346 -0.67 -0.30 -9.60
C SER A 346 0.07 -1.58 -9.19
N LEU A 347 0.12 -2.54 -10.10
CA LEU A 347 0.77 -3.84 -9.90
C LEU A 347 2.26 -3.78 -10.26
N VAL A 348 3.03 -4.75 -9.76
CA VAL A 348 4.44 -4.90 -10.14
C VAL A 348 4.53 -5.19 -11.63
N GLY A 349 5.22 -4.34 -12.38
CA GLY A 349 5.32 -4.39 -13.84
C GLY A 349 4.48 -3.34 -14.56
N ASP A 350 3.52 -2.70 -13.89
CA ASP A 350 2.80 -1.55 -14.45
C ASP A 350 3.76 -0.38 -14.67
N SER A 351 3.45 0.48 -15.62
CA SER A 351 4.21 1.72 -15.86
C SER A 351 3.33 2.93 -15.68
N ILE A 352 3.81 3.94 -14.95
CA ILE A 352 3.05 5.18 -14.69
C ILE A 352 3.89 6.38 -15.08
N GLY A 353 3.30 7.25 -15.91
CA GLY A 353 3.80 8.59 -16.20
C GLY A 353 2.72 9.63 -15.89
N ILE A 354 3.11 10.78 -15.35
CA ILE A 354 2.20 11.86 -14.98
C ILE A 354 2.72 13.17 -15.57
N ILE A 355 1.85 13.86 -16.30
CA ILE A 355 2.12 15.14 -16.95
C ILE A 355 1.05 16.12 -16.46
N SER A 356 1.48 17.26 -15.93
CA SER A 356 0.57 18.36 -15.60
C SER A 356 0.62 19.46 -16.65
N TYR A 357 -0.40 20.32 -16.69
CA TYR A 357 -0.39 21.46 -17.60
C TYR A 357 -1.09 22.71 -17.07
N ASP A 358 -0.46 23.85 -17.32
CA ASP A 358 -0.95 25.18 -16.95
C ASP A 358 -0.70 26.22 -18.06
N GLY A 359 -0.58 25.78 -19.32
CA GLY A 359 -0.21 26.63 -20.46
C GLY A 359 1.01 26.10 -21.21
N GLU A 360 1.81 25.32 -20.51
CA GLU A 360 2.85 24.41 -21.03
C GLU A 360 2.69 23.04 -20.35
N ALA A 361 3.35 22.02 -20.88
CA ALA A 361 3.34 20.68 -20.31
C ALA A 361 4.53 20.49 -19.35
N HIS A 362 4.26 19.92 -18.16
CA HIS A 362 5.28 19.64 -17.15
C HIS A 362 5.28 18.16 -16.80
N VAL A 363 6.42 17.49 -16.95
CA VAL A 363 6.57 16.11 -16.51
C VAL A 363 6.67 16.08 -14.99
N VAL A 364 5.61 15.61 -14.33
CA VAL A 364 5.56 15.39 -12.88
C VAL A 364 6.26 14.08 -12.54
N GLN A 365 5.94 13.04 -13.31
CA GLN A 365 6.53 11.72 -13.18
C GLN A 365 6.87 11.20 -14.59
N PRO A 366 8.15 10.96 -14.92
CA PRO A 366 8.51 10.23 -16.12
C PRO A 366 7.89 8.83 -16.11
N LEU A 367 7.52 8.29 -17.28
CA LEU A 367 6.97 6.94 -17.39
C LEU A 367 7.92 5.92 -16.74
N THR A 368 7.50 5.37 -15.61
CA THR A 368 8.33 4.55 -14.72
C THR A 368 7.65 3.24 -14.41
N VAL A 369 8.38 2.14 -14.57
CA VAL A 369 7.91 0.80 -14.19
C VAL A 369 7.88 0.69 -12.66
N VAL A 370 6.72 0.34 -12.12
CA VAL A 370 6.49 0.08 -10.70
C VAL A 370 7.01 -1.32 -10.38
N ASN A 371 8.11 -1.41 -9.64
CA ASN A 371 8.72 -2.67 -9.23
C ASN A 371 8.89 -2.79 -7.70
N SER A 372 8.52 -1.74 -6.95
CA SER A 372 8.66 -1.69 -5.49
C SER A 372 7.77 -0.62 -4.88
N ASP A 373 7.39 -0.80 -3.61
CA ASP A 373 6.64 0.19 -2.83
C ASP A 373 7.44 1.51 -2.69
N ALA A 374 8.78 1.47 -2.69
CA ALA A 374 9.61 2.68 -2.66
C ALA A 374 9.47 3.53 -3.94
N GLN A 375 9.19 2.91 -5.08
CA GLN A 375 8.88 3.65 -6.30
C GLN A 375 7.46 4.24 -6.24
N ILE A 376 6.50 3.53 -5.66
CA ILE A 376 5.16 4.05 -5.38
C ILE A 376 5.26 5.30 -4.50
N ASP A 377 5.98 5.24 -3.37
CA ASP A 377 6.20 6.39 -2.48
C ASP A 377 6.87 7.57 -3.21
N SER A 378 7.85 7.28 -4.07
CA SER A 378 8.53 8.30 -4.87
C SER A 378 7.59 8.98 -5.87
N ILE A 379 6.70 8.23 -6.51
CA ILE A 379 5.70 8.77 -7.44
C ILE A 379 4.67 9.59 -6.66
N ILE A 380 4.19 9.11 -5.50
CA ILE A 380 3.27 9.82 -4.61
C ILE A 380 3.88 11.15 -4.18
N ALA A 381 5.14 11.17 -3.75
CA ALA A 381 5.81 12.42 -3.37
C ALA A 381 5.87 13.44 -4.52
N ASN A 382 6.03 12.98 -5.77
CA ASN A 382 5.98 13.86 -6.95
C ASN A 382 4.57 14.41 -7.20
N ILE A 383 3.52 13.60 -6.96
CA ILE A 383 2.12 14.03 -7.04
C ILE A 383 1.81 15.07 -5.96
N GLU A 384 2.16 14.80 -4.70
CA GLU A 384 1.93 15.71 -3.57
C GLU A 384 2.65 17.06 -3.74
N ALA A 385 3.79 17.06 -4.44
CA ALA A 385 4.55 18.28 -4.76
C ALA A 385 3.92 19.15 -5.87
N MET A 386 2.89 18.66 -6.57
CA MET A 386 2.19 19.44 -7.59
C MET A 386 1.55 20.70 -6.98
N THR A 387 1.54 21.79 -7.76
CA THR A 387 0.93 23.06 -7.35
C THR A 387 0.09 23.63 -8.47
N VAL A 388 -0.88 24.49 -8.13
CA VAL A 388 -1.68 25.20 -9.12
C VAL A 388 -0.75 26.16 -9.88
N GLY A 389 -0.77 26.02 -11.20
CA GLY A 389 0.05 26.80 -12.11
C GLY A 389 -0.61 28.10 -12.57
N ASN A 390 -0.15 28.61 -13.70
CA ASN A 390 -0.65 29.85 -14.28
C ASN A 390 -2.07 29.68 -14.90
N SER A 391 -2.66 30.77 -15.37
CA SER A 391 -4.07 30.81 -15.81
C SER A 391 -4.34 30.24 -17.22
N GLN A 392 -3.32 29.79 -17.94
CA GLN A 392 -3.46 29.30 -19.30
C GLN A 392 -3.74 27.80 -19.32
N SER A 393 -4.44 27.31 -20.35
CA SER A 393 -4.82 25.91 -20.48
C SER A 393 -4.44 25.41 -21.88
N ALA A 394 -3.47 24.48 -21.91
CA ALA A 394 -2.83 23.96 -23.12
C ALA A 394 -2.88 22.42 -23.20
N PRO A 395 -4.08 21.80 -23.18
CA PRO A 395 -4.20 20.34 -23.15
C PRO A 395 -3.54 19.64 -24.33
N GLY A 396 -3.41 20.29 -25.50
CA GLY A 396 -2.75 19.67 -26.65
C GLY A 396 -1.23 19.52 -26.49
N ALA A 397 -0.54 20.47 -25.86
CA ALA A 397 0.89 20.32 -25.56
C ALA A 397 1.14 19.20 -24.55
N ALA A 398 0.24 19.08 -23.56
CA ALA A 398 0.31 18.02 -22.56
C ALA A 398 0.02 16.64 -23.16
N LEU A 399 -0.96 16.55 -24.07
CA LEU A 399 -1.28 15.33 -24.80
C LEU A 399 -0.16 14.92 -25.77
N GLU A 400 0.53 15.88 -26.40
CA GLU A 400 1.71 15.63 -27.22
C GLU A 400 2.85 15.04 -26.37
N ALA A 401 3.16 15.63 -25.21
CA ALA A 401 4.15 15.08 -24.29
C ALA A 401 3.77 13.67 -23.77
N ALA A 402 2.48 13.42 -23.56
CA ALA A 402 1.97 12.10 -23.18
C ALA A 402 2.16 11.07 -24.30
N PHE A 403 1.84 11.45 -25.53
CA PHE A 403 2.04 10.60 -26.69
C PHE A 403 3.52 10.29 -26.93
N GLU A 404 4.40 11.29 -26.83
CA GLU A 404 5.85 11.09 -26.94
C GLU A 404 6.38 10.13 -25.86
N GLY A 405 5.91 10.25 -24.62
CA GLY A 405 6.29 9.36 -23.52
C GLY A 405 5.86 7.92 -23.76
N ILE A 406 4.60 7.69 -24.15
CA ILE A 406 4.02 6.34 -24.27
C ILE A 406 4.39 5.64 -25.59
N THR A 407 5.01 6.37 -26.52
CA THR A 407 5.54 5.84 -27.79
C THR A 407 7.07 5.87 -27.86
N ALA A 408 7.75 6.24 -26.78
CA ALA A 408 9.20 6.30 -26.73
C ALA A 408 9.87 4.94 -26.98
N ASP A 409 11.07 4.97 -27.55
CA ASP A 409 11.88 3.77 -27.79
C ASP A 409 12.12 3.00 -26.48
N GLY A 410 11.70 1.73 -26.46
CA GLY A 410 11.81 0.86 -25.28
C GLY A 410 10.52 0.71 -24.48
N VAL A 411 9.48 1.47 -24.79
CA VAL A 411 8.12 1.22 -24.27
C VAL A 411 7.51 0.04 -25.05
N PRO A 412 7.08 -1.04 -24.37
CA PRO A 412 6.44 -2.18 -25.02
C PRO A 412 5.20 -1.76 -25.83
N THR A 413 5.03 -2.36 -27.01
CA THR A 413 3.91 -2.05 -27.92
C THR A 413 2.81 -3.12 -27.92
N ASP A 414 3.16 -4.31 -27.40
CA ASP A 414 2.32 -5.48 -27.14
C ASP A 414 1.67 -5.44 -25.74
N THR A 415 2.11 -4.55 -24.87
CA THR A 415 1.48 -4.25 -23.57
C THR A 415 0.33 -3.26 -23.74
N LEU A 416 -0.69 -3.39 -22.89
CA LEU A 416 -1.81 -2.47 -22.84
C LEU A 416 -1.33 -1.04 -22.52
N ARG A 417 -1.72 -0.08 -23.34
CA ARG A 417 -1.33 1.34 -23.21
C ARG A 417 -2.56 2.22 -23.20
N ALA A 418 -2.63 3.12 -22.23
CA ALA A 418 -3.74 4.05 -22.08
C ALA A 418 -3.25 5.44 -21.68
N ILE A 419 -3.84 6.46 -22.30
CA ILE A 419 -3.67 7.86 -21.90
C ILE A 419 -4.93 8.29 -21.15
N TYR A 420 -4.76 8.95 -20.01
CA TYR A 420 -5.83 9.47 -19.18
C TYR A 420 -5.71 10.99 -19.19
N LEU A 421 -6.75 11.73 -19.57
CA LEU A 421 -6.75 13.19 -19.61
C LEU A 421 -7.80 13.73 -18.65
N ILE A 422 -7.36 14.30 -17.54
CA ILE A 422 -8.20 14.85 -16.48
C ILE A 422 -8.13 16.38 -16.54
N GLY A 423 -9.26 17.03 -16.81
CA GLY A 423 -9.30 18.49 -16.86
C GLY A 423 -10.63 19.05 -17.36
N SER A 424 -10.70 20.37 -17.48
CA SER A 424 -11.88 21.11 -17.88
C SER A 424 -12.20 21.00 -19.38
N GLY A 425 -11.24 20.55 -20.20
CA GLY A 425 -11.35 20.59 -21.66
C GLY A 425 -11.26 22.00 -22.24
N THR A 426 -11.00 23.02 -21.41
CA THR A 426 -10.70 24.36 -21.88
C THR A 426 -9.39 24.34 -22.67
N HIS A 427 -9.36 25.03 -23.80
CA HIS A 427 -8.13 25.27 -24.55
C HIS A 427 -8.08 26.74 -24.93
N ASN A 428 -7.13 27.47 -24.37
CA ASN A 428 -6.97 28.91 -24.63
C ASN A 428 -5.57 29.30 -25.13
N THR A 429 -4.61 28.37 -25.11
CA THR A 429 -3.27 28.59 -25.66
C THR A 429 -2.65 27.30 -26.21
N GLY A 430 -1.62 27.44 -27.04
CA GLY A 430 -0.83 26.33 -27.56
C GLY A 430 -1.49 25.54 -28.69
N VAL A 431 -1.07 24.28 -28.84
CA VAL A 431 -1.62 23.35 -29.85
C VAL A 431 -2.97 22.82 -29.38
N HIS A 432 -3.93 22.72 -30.30
CA HIS A 432 -5.27 22.22 -30.01
C HIS A 432 -5.24 20.68 -29.89
N PRO A 433 -5.80 20.06 -28.84
CA PRO A 433 -5.63 18.62 -28.57
C PRO A 433 -6.11 17.70 -29.69
N MET A 434 -7.16 18.07 -30.44
CA MET A 434 -7.63 17.30 -31.60
C MET A 434 -6.62 17.20 -32.76
N SER A 435 -5.56 18.01 -32.80
CA SER A 435 -4.56 17.89 -33.88
C SER A 435 -3.75 16.61 -33.80
N LEU A 436 -3.64 16.01 -32.61
CA LEU A 436 -2.89 14.77 -32.37
C LEU A 436 -3.71 13.50 -32.68
N LEU A 437 -5.01 13.67 -32.93
CA LEU A 437 -5.92 12.54 -33.16
C LEU A 437 -5.47 11.59 -34.30
N PRO A 438 -4.95 12.06 -35.46
CA PRO A 438 -4.46 11.16 -36.50
C PRO A 438 -3.31 10.27 -36.02
N ASP A 439 -2.41 10.80 -35.18
CA ASP A 439 -1.26 10.07 -34.66
C ASP A 439 -1.69 9.07 -33.58
N LEU A 440 -2.62 9.46 -32.70
CA LEU A 440 -3.25 8.58 -31.72
C LEU A 440 -3.96 7.39 -32.40
N GLN A 441 -4.72 7.65 -33.46
CA GLN A 441 -5.40 6.62 -34.24
C GLN A 441 -4.41 5.71 -34.98
N ALA A 442 -3.32 6.26 -35.53
CA ALA A 442 -2.29 5.47 -36.20
C ALA A 442 -1.54 4.55 -35.22
N ALA A 443 -1.33 4.99 -33.97
CA ALA A 443 -0.71 4.22 -32.91
C ALA A 443 -1.67 3.31 -32.14
N THR A 444 -2.97 3.34 -32.47
CA THR A 444 -4.05 2.61 -31.75
C THR A 444 -4.05 2.90 -30.25
N LEU A 445 -3.79 4.15 -29.86
CA LEU A 445 -3.71 4.57 -28.46
C LEU A 445 -5.02 5.23 -28.01
N PRO A 446 -5.75 4.62 -27.05
CA PRO A 446 -6.95 5.21 -26.48
C PRO A 446 -6.62 6.38 -25.55
N VAL A 447 -7.40 7.46 -25.65
CA VAL A 447 -7.35 8.61 -24.72
C VAL A 447 -8.64 8.67 -23.91
N TYR A 448 -8.61 8.10 -22.71
CA TYR A 448 -9.69 8.23 -21.76
C TYR A 448 -9.71 9.65 -21.20
N THR A 449 -10.89 10.24 -21.07
CA THR A 449 -11.01 11.65 -20.66
C THR A 449 -11.94 11.80 -19.47
N ILE A 450 -11.54 12.60 -18.49
CA ILE A 450 -12.35 12.99 -17.33
C ILE A 450 -12.55 14.50 -17.40
N GLY A 451 -13.80 14.91 -17.63
CA GLY A 451 -14.20 16.30 -17.55
C GLY A 451 -14.34 16.72 -16.09
N TYR A 452 -13.47 17.60 -15.62
CA TYR A 452 -13.47 18.14 -14.25
C TYR A 452 -13.55 19.66 -14.30
N GLY A 453 -14.60 20.24 -13.70
CA GLY A 453 -14.87 21.69 -13.80
C GLY A 453 -15.10 22.19 -15.23
N ALA A 454 -15.50 21.28 -16.13
CA ALA A 454 -15.61 21.53 -17.57
C ALA A 454 -16.88 22.32 -17.92
N ASP A 455 -16.75 23.34 -18.78
CA ASP A 455 -17.91 23.98 -19.41
C ASP A 455 -18.44 23.12 -20.58
N VAL A 456 -19.61 23.50 -21.11
CA VAL A 456 -20.26 22.75 -22.21
C VAL A 456 -19.33 22.55 -23.42
N ALA A 457 -18.45 23.51 -23.73
CA ALA A 457 -17.53 23.42 -24.85
C ALA A 457 -16.34 22.48 -24.55
N GLY A 458 -15.79 22.55 -23.33
CA GLY A 458 -14.76 21.66 -22.85
C GLY A 458 -15.23 20.21 -22.75
N VAL A 459 -16.44 19.98 -22.23
CA VAL A 459 -17.10 18.66 -22.21
C VAL A 459 -17.24 18.10 -23.62
N ALA A 460 -17.71 18.92 -24.58
CA ALA A 460 -17.85 18.48 -25.97
C ALA A 460 -16.50 18.10 -26.60
N LEU A 461 -15.44 18.86 -26.30
CA LEU A 461 -14.09 18.58 -26.77
C LEU A 461 -13.57 17.24 -26.23
N LEU A 462 -13.63 17.04 -24.91
CA LEU A 462 -13.15 15.82 -24.25
C LEU A 462 -13.93 14.58 -24.71
N LYS A 463 -15.26 14.66 -24.77
CA LYS A 463 -16.11 13.58 -25.31
C LYS A 463 -15.71 13.22 -26.74
N THR A 464 -15.48 14.21 -27.58
CA THR A 464 -15.11 13.99 -28.99
C THR A 464 -13.72 13.34 -29.09
N LEU A 465 -12.76 13.77 -28.29
CA LEU A 465 -11.40 13.20 -28.27
C LEU A 465 -11.41 11.74 -27.83
N ALA A 466 -12.10 11.41 -26.73
CA ALA A 466 -12.22 10.04 -26.26
C ALA A 466 -12.90 9.14 -27.31
N GLN A 467 -14.06 9.56 -27.82
CA GLN A 467 -14.79 8.76 -28.81
C GLN A 467 -13.98 8.50 -30.08
N GLN A 468 -13.28 9.51 -30.60
CA GLN A 468 -12.52 9.35 -31.84
C GLN A 468 -11.18 8.61 -31.65
N SER A 469 -10.66 8.54 -30.42
CA SER A 469 -9.51 7.69 -30.06
C SER A 469 -9.92 6.28 -29.62
N ALA A 470 -11.20 5.91 -29.74
CA ALA A 470 -11.77 4.63 -29.31
C ALA A 470 -11.70 4.38 -27.79
N ALA A 471 -11.85 5.45 -27.00
CA ALA A 471 -11.85 5.44 -25.55
C ALA A 471 -13.14 6.02 -24.95
N ALA A 472 -13.25 6.00 -23.63
CA ALA A 472 -14.41 6.49 -22.89
C ALA A 472 -14.20 7.89 -22.29
N TYR A 473 -15.29 8.66 -22.20
CA TYR A 473 -15.35 9.91 -21.45
C TYR A 473 -16.12 9.70 -20.14
N ARG A 474 -15.68 10.36 -19.07
CA ARG A 474 -16.39 10.50 -17.80
C ARG A 474 -16.44 11.97 -17.37
N SER A 475 -17.43 12.31 -16.56
CA SER A 475 -17.52 13.61 -15.89
C SER A 475 -17.30 13.41 -14.40
N ALA A 476 -16.59 14.35 -13.79
CA ALA A 476 -16.40 14.46 -12.35
C ALA A 476 -16.80 15.87 -11.92
N ASP A 477 -17.76 15.96 -11.00
CA ASP A 477 -18.13 17.24 -10.39
C ASP A 477 -17.05 17.70 -9.37
N ALA A 478 -17.12 18.95 -8.91
CA ALA A 478 -16.18 19.50 -7.95
C ALA A 478 -16.31 18.81 -6.56
N GLY A 479 -15.46 17.82 -6.31
CA GLY A 479 -15.40 17.05 -5.05
C GLY A 479 -14.42 15.87 -5.14
N LEU A 480 -14.05 15.29 -3.99
CA LEU A 480 -13.12 14.15 -3.92
C LEU A 480 -13.74 12.85 -4.47
N ASN A 481 -15.00 12.59 -4.13
CA ASN A 481 -15.66 11.31 -4.42
C ASN A 481 -15.94 11.12 -5.92
N SER A 482 -16.49 12.14 -6.57
CA SER A 482 -16.82 12.13 -8.00
C SER A 482 -15.60 11.94 -8.91
N LEU A 483 -14.43 12.46 -8.52
CA LEU A 483 -13.21 12.33 -9.31
C LEU A 483 -12.55 10.95 -9.13
N SER A 484 -12.49 10.44 -7.89
CA SER A 484 -11.99 9.07 -7.62
C SER A 484 -12.86 8.04 -8.35
N GLU A 485 -14.19 8.17 -8.29
CA GLU A 485 -15.14 7.33 -9.04
C GLU A 485 -14.90 7.37 -10.55
N ALA A 486 -14.79 8.57 -11.15
CA ALA A 486 -14.54 8.72 -12.58
C ALA A 486 -13.20 8.10 -13.03
N VAL A 487 -12.19 8.17 -12.17
CA VAL A 487 -10.88 7.53 -12.38
C VAL A 487 -11.02 6.01 -12.33
N THR A 488 -11.67 5.46 -11.31
CA THR A 488 -11.88 4.01 -11.18
C THR A 488 -12.69 3.43 -12.34
N GLU A 489 -13.74 4.14 -12.79
CA GLU A 489 -14.52 3.71 -13.96
C GLU A 489 -13.71 3.70 -15.25
N ILE A 490 -12.76 4.62 -15.40
CA ILE A 490 -11.87 4.67 -16.56
C ILE A 490 -10.76 3.62 -16.47
N GLU A 491 -10.22 3.36 -15.29
CA GLU A 491 -9.31 2.21 -15.06
C GLU A 491 -10.01 0.89 -15.40
N PHE A 492 -11.26 0.73 -14.99
CA PHE A 492 -12.04 -0.45 -15.38
C PHE A 492 -12.25 -0.51 -16.89
N ALA A 493 -12.58 0.62 -17.53
CA ALA A 493 -12.77 0.69 -18.98
C ALA A 493 -11.47 0.53 -19.79
N SER A 494 -10.31 0.78 -19.18
CA SER A 494 -9.01 0.66 -19.83
C SER A 494 -8.50 -0.78 -19.91
N LEU A 495 -8.99 -1.66 -19.02
CA LEU A 495 -8.59 -3.05 -18.94
C LEU A 495 -9.39 -3.97 -19.89
N PRO A 496 -8.74 -4.89 -20.62
CA PRO A 496 -9.41 -5.80 -21.55
C PRO A 496 -10.17 -6.96 -20.86
N TYR A 497 -9.89 -7.23 -19.57
CA TYR A 497 -10.52 -8.31 -18.79
C TYR A 497 -10.62 -7.90 -17.32
N SER A 498 -11.78 -7.40 -16.89
CA SER A 498 -12.05 -7.14 -15.48
C SER A 498 -13.23 -8.00 -15.01
N GLY A 499 -12.94 -8.90 -14.08
CA GLY A 499 -13.95 -9.70 -13.41
C GLY A 499 -14.84 -8.81 -12.52
N LEU A 500 -16.10 -9.18 -12.41
CA LEU A 500 -17.09 -8.57 -11.52
C LEU A 500 -17.32 -9.55 -10.36
N ASP A 501 -17.20 -9.09 -9.12
CA ASP A 501 -17.47 -9.95 -7.98
C ASP A 501 -18.99 -10.10 -7.80
N LEU A 502 -19.46 -11.33 -7.89
CA LEU A 502 -20.88 -11.70 -7.74
C LEU A 502 -21.14 -12.26 -6.34
N LEU A 503 -20.19 -13.02 -5.78
CA LEU A 503 -20.28 -13.62 -4.45
C LEU A 503 -18.86 -13.78 -3.87
N SER A 504 -18.70 -13.45 -2.60
CA SER A 504 -17.50 -13.72 -1.80
C SER A 504 -17.94 -14.04 -0.39
N GLY A 505 -17.28 -14.97 0.28
CA GLY A 505 -17.58 -15.27 1.68
C GLY A 505 -16.92 -16.54 2.19
N ALA A 506 -17.13 -16.77 3.48
CA ALA A 506 -16.65 -17.92 4.21
C ALA A 506 -17.75 -18.44 5.13
N ASP A 507 -18.02 -19.75 5.08
CA ASP A 507 -19.02 -20.39 5.93
C ASP A 507 -18.42 -21.50 6.79
N PHE A 508 -18.80 -21.53 8.06
CA PHE A 508 -18.55 -22.67 8.94
C PHE A 508 -19.63 -23.72 8.72
N ILE A 509 -19.23 -24.89 8.24
CA ILE A 509 -20.15 -26.00 8.00
C ILE A 509 -20.07 -26.95 9.20
N GLU A 510 -21.17 -27.09 9.92
CA GLU A 510 -21.29 -28.11 10.97
C GLU A 510 -21.36 -29.52 10.38
N LYS A 511 -20.79 -30.49 11.10
CA LYS A 511 -20.78 -31.91 10.71
C LYS A 511 -22.15 -32.39 10.21
N GLU A 512 -22.17 -33.04 9.03
CA GLU A 512 -23.36 -33.60 8.38
C GLU A 512 -24.43 -32.56 7.97
N ALA A 513 -24.18 -31.26 8.18
CA ALA A 513 -25.04 -30.19 7.69
C ALA A 513 -24.79 -29.93 6.20
N ALA A 514 -25.85 -29.47 5.52
CA ALA A 514 -25.75 -28.90 4.19
C ALA A 514 -25.95 -27.40 4.28
N VAL A 515 -25.05 -26.63 3.67
CA VAL A 515 -25.13 -25.17 3.56
C VAL A 515 -25.40 -24.84 2.09
N GLU A 516 -26.31 -23.91 1.85
CA GLU A 516 -26.65 -23.41 0.52
C GLU A 516 -26.45 -21.90 0.47
N VAL A 517 -25.58 -21.47 -0.43
CA VAL A 517 -25.25 -20.05 -0.64
C VAL A 517 -25.76 -19.64 -2.03
N PRO A 518 -26.86 -18.87 -2.11
CA PRO A 518 -27.39 -18.40 -3.38
C PRO A 518 -26.60 -17.20 -3.91
N PHE A 519 -26.50 -17.08 -5.24
CA PHE A 519 -26.02 -15.88 -5.92
C PHE A 519 -26.72 -15.68 -7.26
N VAL A 520 -26.65 -14.47 -7.82
CA VAL A 520 -27.33 -14.12 -9.08
C VAL A 520 -26.32 -13.91 -10.20
N VAL A 521 -26.55 -14.56 -11.34
CA VAL A 521 -25.86 -14.31 -12.60
C VAL A 521 -26.80 -13.58 -13.55
N ASP A 522 -26.44 -12.37 -13.96
CA ASP A 522 -27.25 -11.56 -14.87
C ASP A 522 -26.82 -11.72 -16.34
N SER A 523 -27.61 -11.16 -17.26
CA SER A 523 -27.41 -11.35 -18.70
C SER A 523 -26.15 -10.70 -19.28
N ARG A 524 -25.45 -9.84 -18.52
CA ARG A 524 -24.19 -9.21 -18.94
C ARG A 524 -22.99 -10.16 -18.85
N ILE A 525 -23.08 -11.21 -18.06
CA ILE A 525 -21.98 -12.15 -17.81
C ILE A 525 -21.89 -13.19 -18.95
N ASP A 526 -20.70 -13.42 -19.51
CA ASP A 526 -20.43 -14.51 -20.47
C ASP A 526 -19.47 -15.58 -19.96
N GLN A 527 -18.73 -15.32 -18.90
CA GLN A 527 -17.94 -16.32 -18.22
C GLN A 527 -18.13 -16.18 -16.72
N LEU A 528 -18.25 -17.31 -16.04
CA LEU A 528 -18.37 -17.39 -14.59
C LEU A 528 -17.26 -18.28 -14.06
N ASP A 529 -16.42 -17.72 -13.21
CA ASP A 529 -15.39 -18.45 -12.48
C ASP A 529 -15.87 -18.66 -11.04
N ILE A 530 -15.70 -19.88 -10.53
CA ILE A 530 -16.02 -20.24 -9.15
C ILE A 530 -14.80 -20.90 -8.53
N GLU A 531 -14.35 -20.34 -7.41
CA GLU A 531 -13.24 -20.84 -6.61
C GLU A 531 -13.74 -21.22 -5.21
N LEU A 532 -13.24 -22.35 -4.69
CA LEU A 532 -13.53 -22.85 -3.35
C LEU A 532 -12.23 -23.18 -2.62
N GLY A 533 -12.16 -22.85 -1.34
CA GLY A 533 -11.04 -23.20 -0.46
C GLY A 533 -11.51 -23.89 0.81
N TYR A 534 -10.84 -24.95 1.25
CA TYR A 534 -11.17 -25.60 2.52
C TYR A 534 -10.03 -26.46 3.12
N ASP A 535 -10.11 -26.75 4.42
CA ASP A 535 -9.19 -27.67 5.10
C ASP A 535 -9.55 -29.16 4.87
N GLY A 536 -8.53 -29.99 4.63
CA GLY A 536 -8.65 -31.41 4.31
C GLY A 536 -8.26 -31.77 2.87
N ASN A 537 -8.44 -33.03 2.50
CA ASN A 537 -8.18 -33.53 1.13
C ASN A 537 -9.39 -33.30 0.21
N GLN A 538 -9.22 -33.53 -1.10
CA GLN A 538 -10.26 -33.35 -2.14
C GLN A 538 -11.60 -34.07 -1.89
N ASN A 539 -11.66 -35.06 -0.98
CA ASN A 539 -12.89 -35.78 -0.65
C ASN A 539 -13.48 -35.35 0.71
N ALA A 540 -12.88 -34.36 1.38
CA ALA A 540 -13.35 -33.86 2.67
C ALA A 540 -14.65 -33.06 2.54
N LEU A 541 -14.84 -32.41 1.39
CA LEU A 541 -16.01 -31.60 1.06
C LEU A 541 -16.74 -32.16 -0.17
N PHE A 542 -18.05 -32.32 -0.04
CA PHE A 542 -18.95 -32.41 -1.18
C PHE A 542 -19.42 -31.01 -1.54
N ALA A 543 -19.01 -30.52 -2.71
CA ALA A 543 -19.37 -29.19 -3.20
C ALA A 543 -19.94 -29.28 -4.62
N LEU A 544 -20.99 -28.49 -4.89
CA LEU A 544 -21.56 -28.34 -6.22
C LEU A 544 -22.11 -26.94 -6.44
N ALA A 545 -22.09 -26.49 -7.69
CA ALA A 545 -22.81 -25.32 -8.16
C ALA A 545 -24.05 -25.77 -8.93
N ILE A 546 -25.23 -25.30 -8.50
CA ILE A 546 -26.53 -25.59 -9.13
C ILE A 546 -26.92 -24.39 -9.99
N ALA A 547 -27.12 -24.64 -11.28
CA ALA A 547 -27.62 -23.64 -12.21
C ALA A 547 -29.15 -23.45 -12.06
N PRO A 548 -29.72 -22.35 -12.59
CA PRO A 548 -31.15 -22.06 -12.51
C PRO A 548 -32.08 -23.14 -13.10
N ASP A 549 -31.59 -23.93 -14.06
CA ASP A 549 -32.33 -25.04 -14.68
C ASP A 549 -32.21 -26.37 -13.92
N GLY A 550 -31.43 -26.39 -12.83
CA GLY A 550 -31.14 -27.56 -12.01
C GLY A 550 -29.96 -28.39 -12.50
N SER A 551 -29.22 -27.96 -13.53
CA SER A 551 -27.95 -28.60 -13.89
C SER A 551 -26.90 -28.37 -12.80
N GLU A 552 -26.03 -29.35 -12.58
CA GLU A 552 -25.05 -29.36 -11.49
C GLU A 552 -23.63 -29.41 -12.05
N VAL A 553 -22.75 -28.54 -11.54
CA VAL A 553 -21.31 -28.63 -11.70
C VAL A 553 -20.73 -29.15 -10.38
N ARG A 554 -20.15 -30.35 -10.41
CA ARG A 554 -19.60 -31.02 -9.23
C ARG A 554 -18.10 -30.81 -9.15
N PHE A 555 -17.62 -30.31 -8.01
CA PHE A 555 -16.20 -30.02 -7.80
C PHE A 555 -15.39 -31.27 -7.46
N ASP A 556 -16.04 -32.33 -6.96
CA ASP A 556 -15.41 -33.62 -6.66
C ASP A 556 -15.15 -34.51 -7.89
N GLU A 557 -15.56 -34.06 -9.07
CA GLU A 557 -15.36 -34.75 -10.35
C GLU A 557 -14.41 -33.95 -11.26
N GLY A 558 -13.55 -34.64 -12.03
CA GLY A 558 -12.84 -34.02 -13.16
C GLY A 558 -11.50 -33.31 -12.88
N ASN A 559 -10.80 -33.63 -11.78
CA ASN A 559 -9.53 -32.98 -11.38
C ASN A 559 -9.65 -31.44 -11.22
N LEU A 560 -10.80 -30.97 -10.73
CA LEU A 560 -11.05 -29.54 -10.47
C LEU A 560 -10.46 -29.07 -9.13
N CYS A 561 -9.96 -29.98 -8.31
CA CYS A 561 -9.38 -29.68 -7.00
C CYS A 561 -7.92 -30.11 -6.91
N GLU A 562 -7.11 -29.29 -6.26
CA GLU A 562 -5.72 -29.57 -5.92
C GLU A 562 -5.56 -29.68 -4.39
N ASP A 563 -5.04 -30.83 -3.93
CA ASP A 563 -4.81 -31.15 -2.51
C ASP A 563 -3.36 -30.87 -2.11
N TYR A 564 -3.17 -29.91 -1.22
CA TYR A 564 -1.87 -29.47 -0.71
C TYR A 564 -1.47 -30.19 0.59
N SER A 565 -2.34 -31.03 1.18
CA SER A 565 -2.13 -31.67 2.51
C SER A 565 -1.01 -32.72 2.57
N THR A 566 -0.47 -33.16 1.42
CA THR A 566 0.55 -34.22 1.33
C THR A 566 1.98 -33.71 1.08
N GLN A 567 2.18 -32.40 0.95
CA GLN A 567 3.50 -31.81 0.70
C GLN A 567 4.25 -31.52 2.02
N ASN A 568 5.13 -32.45 2.43
CA ASN A 568 6.06 -32.42 3.58
C ASN A 568 5.47 -32.61 5.00
N PRO A 569 5.34 -33.86 5.49
CA PRO A 569 4.94 -34.14 6.86
C PRO A 569 6.11 -33.89 7.83
N GLY A 570 6.25 -32.66 8.34
CA GLY A 570 7.23 -32.35 9.40
C GLY A 570 7.72 -30.91 9.54
N ASP A 571 7.19 -29.94 8.79
CA ASP A 571 7.58 -28.53 8.90
C ASP A 571 6.70 -27.80 9.95
N PRO A 572 7.28 -27.26 11.06
CA PRO A 572 6.54 -26.51 12.06
C PRO A 572 6.12 -25.10 11.62
N ASN A 573 6.50 -24.65 10.42
CA ASN A 573 6.11 -23.35 9.84
C ASN A 573 5.11 -23.47 8.67
N GLN A 574 4.47 -24.62 8.46
CA GLN A 574 3.36 -24.71 7.51
C GLN A 574 2.03 -24.34 8.19
N ASP A 575 1.68 -23.06 8.12
CA ASP A 575 0.30 -22.58 8.28
C ASP A 575 -0.44 -22.73 6.94
N PHE A 576 -0.85 -23.96 6.58
CA PHE A 576 -1.94 -24.12 5.61
C PHE A 576 -3.25 -23.97 6.37
N ALA A 577 -3.92 -22.83 6.23
CA ALA A 577 -5.29 -22.67 6.71
C ALA A 577 -6.32 -23.30 5.73
N LEU A 578 -5.91 -23.71 4.52
CA LEU A 578 -6.72 -24.52 3.59
C LEU A 578 -5.86 -25.66 3.03
N GLY A 579 -6.39 -26.88 3.09
CA GLY A 579 -5.72 -28.10 2.64
C GLY A 579 -6.00 -28.44 1.18
N THR A 580 -7.11 -27.95 0.62
CA THR A 580 -7.53 -28.15 -0.78
C THR A 580 -8.10 -26.87 -1.38
N SER A 581 -7.77 -26.56 -2.63
CA SER A 581 -8.42 -25.54 -3.45
C SER A 581 -9.11 -26.18 -4.66
N CYS A 582 -10.29 -25.70 -5.03
CA CYS A 582 -11.03 -26.15 -6.21
C CYS A 582 -11.43 -24.96 -7.09
N TYR A 583 -11.32 -25.12 -8.41
CA TYR A 583 -11.60 -24.07 -9.37
C TYR A 583 -12.38 -24.60 -10.58
N THR A 584 -13.33 -23.80 -11.08
CA THR A 584 -14.03 -24.12 -12.33
C THR A 584 -14.41 -22.85 -13.11
N THR A 585 -14.40 -22.97 -14.44
CA THR A 585 -14.83 -21.92 -15.38
C THR A 585 -16.03 -22.41 -16.17
N ILE A 586 -17.09 -21.61 -16.16
CA ILE A 586 -18.33 -21.86 -16.89
C ILE A 586 -18.49 -20.79 -17.96
N LEU A 587 -18.34 -21.20 -19.22
CA LEU A 587 -18.57 -20.32 -20.37
C LEU A 587 -20.07 -20.28 -20.71
N ASN A 588 -20.57 -19.09 -21.00
CA ASN A 588 -21.97 -18.77 -21.27
C ASN A 588 -22.91 -19.29 -20.17
N PRO A 589 -22.72 -18.86 -18.90
CA PRO A 589 -23.54 -19.32 -17.79
C PRO A 589 -25.01 -18.97 -18.00
N LEU A 590 -25.90 -19.81 -17.47
CA LEU A 590 -27.34 -19.53 -17.47
C LEU A 590 -27.64 -18.31 -16.58
N VAL A 591 -28.44 -17.38 -17.11
CA VAL A 591 -28.93 -16.21 -16.37
C VAL A 591 -29.94 -16.66 -15.32
N GLY A 592 -29.78 -16.19 -14.08
CA GLY A 592 -30.70 -16.45 -12.98
C GLY A 592 -29.98 -16.73 -11.67
N ARG A 593 -30.74 -17.28 -10.71
CA ARG A 593 -30.25 -17.60 -9.38
C ARG A 593 -29.53 -18.95 -9.39
N TRP A 594 -28.25 -18.92 -9.09
CA TRP A 594 -27.39 -20.08 -8.86
C TRP A 594 -27.32 -20.38 -7.37
N THR A 595 -26.83 -21.57 -7.01
CA THR A 595 -26.63 -21.97 -5.61
C THR A 595 -25.35 -22.78 -5.49
N LEU A 596 -24.43 -22.34 -4.63
CA LEU A 596 -23.36 -23.19 -4.13
C LEU A 596 -23.94 -24.05 -3.00
N ARG A 597 -23.77 -25.35 -3.07
CA ARG A 597 -24.16 -26.27 -2.00
C ARG A 597 -22.94 -27.00 -1.49
N PHE A 598 -22.78 -27.00 -0.18
CA PHE A 598 -21.69 -27.64 0.52
C PHE A 598 -22.22 -28.66 1.52
N GLN A 599 -21.59 -29.82 1.61
CA GLN A 599 -21.89 -30.85 2.61
C GLN A 599 -20.61 -31.62 2.96
N GLN A 600 -20.46 -32.04 4.21
CA GLN A 600 -19.25 -32.74 4.66
C GLN A 600 -19.55 -33.79 5.73
N ALA A 601 -18.50 -34.51 6.16
CA ALA A 601 -18.55 -35.45 7.29
C ALA A 601 -17.92 -34.94 8.61
N ASN A 602 -17.12 -33.87 8.61
CA ASN A 602 -16.54 -33.22 9.80
C ASN A 602 -16.59 -31.69 9.70
N ASN A 603 -16.73 -31.00 10.85
CA ASN A 603 -16.71 -29.54 10.95
C ASN A 603 -15.54 -28.91 10.16
N MET A 604 -15.83 -27.93 9.31
CA MET A 604 -14.83 -27.23 8.50
C MET A 604 -15.31 -25.84 8.07
N TYR A 605 -14.36 -24.97 7.77
CA TYR A 605 -14.62 -23.72 7.05
C TYR A 605 -14.48 -23.95 5.54
N VAL A 606 -15.34 -23.29 4.77
CA VAL A 606 -15.28 -23.24 3.32
C VAL A 606 -15.33 -21.79 2.88
N ASP A 607 -14.29 -21.38 2.17
CA ASP A 607 -14.22 -20.10 1.47
C ASP A 607 -14.73 -20.28 0.04
N TYR A 608 -15.44 -19.29 -0.48
CA TYR A 608 -15.97 -19.31 -1.84
C TYR A 608 -15.90 -17.94 -2.49
N PHE A 609 -15.50 -17.92 -3.76
CA PHE A 609 -15.44 -16.74 -4.61
C PHE A 609 -16.12 -17.03 -5.94
N VAL A 610 -16.94 -16.09 -6.40
CA VAL A 610 -17.63 -16.17 -7.68
C VAL A 610 -17.40 -14.87 -8.45
N THR A 611 -16.71 -14.99 -9.57
CA THR A 611 -16.35 -13.85 -10.43
C THR A 611 -17.01 -14.02 -11.79
N GLY A 612 -17.76 -13.00 -12.21
CA GLY A 612 -18.41 -12.94 -13.50
C GLY A 612 -17.65 -12.02 -14.45
N PHE A 613 -17.31 -12.49 -15.64
CA PHE A 613 -16.71 -11.67 -16.67
C PHE A 613 -17.79 -11.14 -17.62
N PRO A 614 -17.78 -9.84 -17.93
CA PRO A 614 -18.80 -9.23 -18.79
C PRO A 614 -18.51 -9.48 -20.28
N LYS A 615 -19.60 -9.63 -21.06
CA LYS A 615 -19.59 -9.75 -22.53
C LYS A 615 -18.89 -8.59 -23.25
N ASP A 616 -18.99 -7.41 -22.65
CA ASP A 616 -18.49 -6.14 -23.18
C ASP A 616 -18.26 -5.19 -21.99
N ALA A 617 -17.11 -4.52 -21.97
CA ALA A 617 -16.75 -3.54 -20.96
C ALA A 617 -17.77 -2.39 -20.86
N GLN A 618 -18.46 -2.04 -21.96
CA GLN A 618 -19.50 -1.00 -21.95
C GLN A 618 -20.78 -1.39 -21.22
N GLN A 619 -21.01 -2.70 -21.04
CA GLN A 619 -22.19 -3.22 -20.36
C GLN A 619 -21.87 -3.72 -18.95
N ALA A 620 -20.61 -3.65 -18.52
CA ALA A 620 -20.23 -4.01 -17.18
C ALA A 620 -20.98 -3.15 -16.14
N LEU A 621 -21.25 -3.75 -14.99
CA LEU A 621 -21.77 -3.07 -13.81
C LEU A 621 -20.83 -3.37 -12.64
N PRO A 622 -19.62 -2.81 -12.63
CA PRO A 622 -18.76 -2.88 -11.46
C PRO A 622 -19.42 -2.21 -10.28
N ALA A 623 -19.22 -2.78 -9.10
CA ALA A 623 -19.56 -2.16 -7.83
C ALA A 623 -18.28 -1.63 -7.19
N TYR A 624 -18.44 -0.55 -6.46
CA TYR A 624 -17.37 0.15 -5.77
C TYR A 624 -17.79 0.42 -4.34
N VAL A 625 -16.83 0.35 -3.43
CA VAL A 625 -17.01 0.77 -2.03
C VAL A 625 -15.76 1.52 -1.60
N SER A 626 -15.98 2.65 -0.94
CA SER A 626 -14.92 3.50 -0.40
C SER A 626 -15.31 4.00 0.98
N VAL A 627 -14.31 4.42 1.75
CA VAL A 627 -14.53 5.07 3.03
C VAL A 627 -13.89 6.43 2.98
N VAL A 628 -14.70 7.46 3.22
CA VAL A 628 -14.26 8.85 3.09
C VAL A 628 -13.93 9.43 4.46
N ASN A 629 -12.75 10.05 4.54
CA ASN A 629 -12.32 10.88 5.65
C ASN A 629 -12.48 12.36 5.28
N ALA A 630 -12.89 13.18 6.25
CA ALA A 630 -13.08 14.63 6.04
C ALA A 630 -11.77 15.40 5.72
N ASP A 631 -10.59 14.82 5.95
CA ASP A 631 -9.32 15.56 5.85
C ASP A 631 -8.33 15.06 4.78
N HIS A 632 -8.28 13.78 4.38
CA HIS A 632 -7.46 13.24 3.27
C HIS A 632 -7.87 11.78 2.96
N VAL A 633 -7.62 11.29 1.73
CA VAL A 633 -7.79 9.88 1.36
C VAL A 633 -6.64 9.07 1.97
N SER A 634 -6.88 8.50 3.13
CA SER A 634 -6.10 7.39 3.65
C SER A 634 -7.09 6.33 4.12
N ASN A 635 -6.72 5.06 3.98
CA ASN A 635 -7.44 3.96 4.62
C ASN A 635 -7.31 4.00 6.16
N GLU A 636 -6.87 5.11 6.76
CA GLU A 636 -6.74 5.28 8.20
C GLU A 636 -7.78 6.24 8.75
N ILE A 637 -8.70 5.74 9.58
CA ILE A 637 -9.70 6.54 10.28
C ILE A 637 -9.15 6.87 11.67
N ALA A 638 -8.82 8.14 11.89
CA ALA A 638 -8.41 8.60 13.21
C ALA A 638 -9.62 8.74 14.13
N TYR A 639 -9.66 7.96 15.21
CA TYR A 639 -10.57 8.19 16.33
C TYR A 639 -10.38 9.64 16.84
N PRO A 640 -11.45 10.39 17.17
CA PRO A 640 -12.85 9.95 17.33
C PRO A 640 -13.76 10.13 16.10
N LYS A 641 -13.22 10.33 14.89
CA LYS A 641 -14.04 10.62 13.70
C LYS A 641 -14.96 9.43 13.32
N PRO A 642 -16.21 9.69 12.87
CA PRO A 642 -17.07 8.64 12.33
C PRO A 642 -16.55 8.16 10.97
N MET A 643 -16.86 6.91 10.60
CA MET A 643 -16.61 6.39 9.25
C MET A 643 -17.80 6.65 8.36
N ILE A 644 -17.55 7.23 7.18
CA ILE A 644 -18.54 7.38 6.12
C ILE A 644 -18.21 6.36 5.05
N VAL A 645 -19.07 5.35 4.89
CA VAL A 645 -18.94 4.35 3.83
C VAL A 645 -19.81 4.78 2.66
N ASN A 646 -19.19 4.90 1.50
CA ASN A 646 -19.87 5.15 0.24
C ASN A 646 -19.78 3.90 -0.64
N ALA A 647 -20.83 3.61 -1.37
CA ALA A 647 -20.82 2.57 -2.37
C ALA A 647 -21.61 3.02 -3.60
N SER A 648 -21.15 2.61 -4.78
CA SER A 648 -21.84 2.86 -6.04
C SER A 648 -21.72 1.64 -6.96
N MET A 649 -22.60 1.56 -7.95
CA MET A 649 -22.55 0.49 -8.97
C MET A 649 -22.93 1.08 -10.32
N GLY A 650 -22.14 0.78 -11.35
CA GLY A 650 -22.43 1.24 -12.71
C GLY A 650 -21.19 1.50 -13.55
N THR A 651 -21.42 1.90 -14.81
CA THR A 651 -20.37 2.33 -15.73
C THR A 651 -20.93 3.47 -16.56
N GLY A 652 -20.40 4.68 -16.38
CA GLY A 652 -20.84 5.90 -17.05
C GLY A 652 -22.21 6.43 -16.63
N ARG A 653 -23.10 5.57 -16.10
CA ARG A 653 -24.33 5.93 -15.36
C ARG A 653 -24.41 5.05 -14.13
N LEU A 654 -24.63 5.66 -12.97
CA LEU A 654 -24.80 4.93 -11.72
C LEU A 654 -26.19 4.30 -11.62
N VAL A 655 -26.30 3.29 -10.75
CA VAL A 655 -27.54 2.54 -10.50
C VAL A 655 -28.16 2.97 -9.18
N ALA A 656 -29.24 3.73 -9.25
CA ALA A 656 -30.08 4.07 -8.11
C ALA A 656 -31.20 3.03 -7.90
N GLY A 657 -31.84 3.03 -6.73
CA GLY A 657 -32.97 2.16 -6.40
C GLY A 657 -32.64 0.68 -6.19
N ALA A 658 -31.36 0.31 -6.12
CA ALA A 658 -30.90 -1.00 -5.68
C ALA A 658 -30.96 -1.11 -4.15
N THR A 659 -31.02 -2.33 -3.62
CA THR A 659 -30.80 -2.57 -2.19
C THR A 659 -29.31 -2.75 -1.96
N VAL A 660 -28.73 -1.97 -1.05
CA VAL A 660 -27.30 -2.04 -0.75
C VAL A 660 -27.09 -2.37 0.73
N ASN A 661 -26.62 -3.57 0.98
CA ASN A 661 -26.34 -4.07 2.33
C ASN A 661 -24.84 -4.04 2.59
N GLY A 662 -24.47 -3.42 3.71
CA GLY A 662 -23.09 -3.33 4.17
C GLY A 662 -22.79 -4.30 5.29
N THR A 663 -21.56 -4.81 5.33
CA THR A 663 -21.00 -5.47 6.52
C THR A 663 -19.66 -4.85 6.88
N ILE A 664 -19.34 -4.87 8.16
CA ILE A 664 -18.03 -4.50 8.69
C ILE A 664 -17.55 -5.61 9.63
N ALA A 665 -16.35 -6.12 9.39
CA ALA A 665 -15.71 -7.16 10.17
C ALA A 665 -14.33 -6.67 10.64
N GLY A 666 -14.11 -6.59 11.96
CA GLY A 666 -12.84 -6.17 12.54
C GLY A 666 -11.89 -7.35 12.81
N ASP A 667 -10.59 -7.08 12.81
CA ASP A 667 -9.55 -8.05 13.17
C ASP A 667 -9.69 -8.62 14.59
N ASP A 668 -10.43 -7.91 15.46
CA ASP A 668 -10.77 -8.32 16.82
C ASP A 668 -11.94 -9.33 16.87
N GLY A 669 -12.48 -9.72 15.71
CA GLY A 669 -13.65 -10.57 15.55
C GLY A 669 -14.98 -9.84 15.71
N SER A 670 -14.98 -8.51 15.78
CA SER A 670 -16.22 -7.72 15.74
C SER A 670 -16.89 -7.84 14.37
N PHE A 671 -18.23 -7.89 14.37
CA PHE A 671 -19.03 -7.98 13.15
C PHE A 671 -20.30 -7.17 13.28
N GLN A 672 -20.59 -6.34 12.29
CA GLN A 672 -21.82 -5.55 12.22
C GLN A 672 -22.34 -5.48 10.78
N SER A 673 -23.65 -5.56 10.63
CA SER A 673 -24.36 -5.24 9.39
C SER A 673 -24.93 -3.83 9.42
N PHE A 674 -24.98 -3.17 8.27
CA PHE A 674 -25.62 -1.86 8.09
C PHE A 674 -26.27 -1.78 6.70
N SER A 675 -27.06 -0.73 6.45
CA SER A 675 -27.64 -0.47 5.14
C SER A 675 -27.11 0.86 4.63
N LEU A 676 -26.81 0.92 3.34
CA LEU A 676 -26.44 2.17 2.67
C LEU A 676 -27.67 2.74 1.96
N HIS A 677 -27.76 4.07 1.97
CA HIS A 677 -28.93 4.79 1.48
C HIS A 677 -28.54 5.85 0.45
N ASP A 678 -29.37 5.98 -0.58
CA ASP A 678 -29.30 6.99 -1.65
C ASP A 678 -30.60 7.82 -1.56
N ASP A 679 -30.73 8.59 -0.48
CA ASP A 679 -31.97 9.27 -0.05
C ASP A 679 -31.82 10.77 0.18
N GLY A 680 -30.63 11.32 -0.08
CA GLY A 680 -30.23 12.71 0.14
C GLY A 680 -30.17 13.09 1.62
N VAL A 681 -30.13 12.12 2.53
CA VAL A 681 -29.97 12.34 3.97
C VAL A 681 -28.55 11.99 4.37
N SER A 682 -27.88 12.95 5.02
CA SER A 682 -26.48 12.79 5.45
C SER A 682 -26.25 11.46 6.17
N PRO A 683 -25.21 10.69 5.76
CA PRO A 683 -24.06 11.15 4.97
C PRO A 683 -24.27 11.22 3.45
N ASP A 684 -25.41 10.77 2.93
CA ASP A 684 -25.72 10.94 1.51
C ASP A 684 -26.07 12.39 1.17
N ALA A 685 -25.49 12.89 0.09
CA ALA A 685 -25.59 14.30 -0.31
C ALA A 685 -26.78 14.55 -1.25
N LEU A 686 -27.14 13.59 -2.10
CA LEU A 686 -28.14 13.79 -3.15
C LEU A 686 -28.95 12.51 -3.43
N ALA A 687 -30.27 12.62 -3.27
CA ALA A 687 -31.17 11.49 -3.46
C ALA A 687 -31.28 11.01 -4.93
N ASP A 688 -31.28 9.69 -5.07
CA ASP A 688 -31.34 8.90 -6.30
C ASP A 688 -30.19 9.17 -7.29
N ASP A 689 -29.01 9.54 -6.79
CA ASP A 689 -27.84 9.80 -7.62
C ASP A 689 -27.00 8.54 -7.91
N GLY A 690 -27.34 7.42 -7.26
CA GLY A 690 -26.70 6.13 -7.41
C GLY A 690 -25.48 5.95 -6.49
N ASN A 691 -25.19 6.94 -5.65
CA ASN A 691 -24.25 6.85 -4.54
C ASN A 691 -25.02 6.54 -3.26
N TYR A 692 -24.66 5.43 -2.64
CA TYR A 692 -25.27 5.02 -1.39
C TYR A 692 -24.28 5.29 -0.27
N ALA A 693 -24.73 5.93 0.81
CA ALA A 693 -23.87 6.26 1.93
C ALA A 693 -24.41 5.73 3.26
N ALA A 694 -23.50 5.44 4.19
CA ALA A 694 -23.83 5.08 5.57
C ALA A 694 -22.77 5.58 6.57
N LEU A 695 -23.23 5.89 7.78
CA LEU A 695 -22.35 6.11 8.92
C LEU A 695 -22.11 4.79 9.64
N VAL A 696 -20.85 4.40 9.75
CA VAL A 696 -20.44 3.17 10.43
C VAL A 696 -19.60 3.52 11.65
N ASP A 697 -19.93 2.87 12.75
CA ASP A 697 -19.23 3.03 14.01
C ASP A 697 -18.08 2.01 14.07
N ALA A 698 -16.84 2.50 14.21
CA ALA A 698 -15.75 1.71 14.74
C ALA A 698 -15.04 2.49 15.85
N ALA A 699 -14.73 1.79 16.95
CA ALA A 699 -14.23 2.39 18.18
C ALA A 699 -12.96 1.72 18.72
N VAL A 700 -12.41 0.75 17.98
CA VAL A 700 -11.22 -0.01 18.40
C VAL A 700 -10.15 0.08 17.30
N ASN A 701 -8.88 0.21 17.69
CA ASN A 701 -7.79 0.19 16.71
C ASN A 701 -7.68 -1.19 16.05
N GLY A 702 -7.51 -1.21 14.74
CA GLY A 702 -7.41 -2.46 13.97
C GLY A 702 -7.85 -2.28 12.52
N GLY A 703 -7.59 -3.29 11.71
CA GLY A 703 -8.17 -3.40 10.37
C GLY A 703 -9.64 -3.81 10.44
N TYR A 704 -10.41 -3.28 9.51
CA TYR A 704 -11.81 -3.60 9.30
C TYR A 704 -12.03 -3.85 7.80
N LEU A 705 -12.54 -5.04 7.47
CA LEU A 705 -13.06 -5.35 6.14
C LEU A 705 -14.49 -4.82 6.04
N ILE A 706 -14.74 -4.01 5.02
CA ILE A 706 -16.06 -3.48 4.70
C ILE A 706 -16.47 -4.08 3.36
N SER A 707 -17.66 -4.66 3.32
CA SER A 707 -18.26 -5.22 2.11
C SER A 707 -19.60 -4.57 1.84
N ALA A 708 -19.86 -4.18 0.59
CA ALA A 708 -21.12 -3.66 0.11
C ALA A 708 -21.69 -4.61 -0.95
N VAL A 709 -22.88 -5.13 -0.69
CA VAL A 709 -23.59 -6.05 -1.59
C VAL A 709 -24.77 -5.29 -2.21
N PHE A 710 -24.74 -5.16 -3.53
CA PHE A 710 -25.79 -4.58 -4.34
C PHE A 710 -26.70 -5.67 -4.86
N ASP A 711 -28.00 -5.55 -4.59
CA ASP A 711 -29.02 -6.48 -5.06
C ASP A 711 -30.17 -5.74 -5.73
N ASN A 712 -30.64 -6.28 -6.87
CA ASN A 712 -31.88 -5.84 -7.51
C ASN A 712 -33.02 -6.87 -7.39
N ASP A 713 -33.07 -7.59 -6.27
CA ASP A 713 -34.12 -8.58 -5.97
C ASP A 713 -35.54 -7.96 -6.01
N ALA A 714 -35.66 -6.69 -5.63
CA ALA A 714 -36.93 -5.94 -5.68
C ALA A 714 -37.33 -5.49 -7.09
N GLY A 715 -36.42 -5.55 -8.07
CA GLY A 715 -36.64 -5.07 -9.43
C GLY A 715 -36.81 -3.55 -9.55
N THR A 716 -36.34 -2.79 -8.56
CA THR A 716 -36.49 -1.34 -8.45
C THR A 716 -35.29 -0.56 -9.00
N ALA A 717 -34.16 -1.20 -9.29
CA ALA A 717 -32.96 -0.52 -9.72
C ALA A 717 -33.08 0.08 -11.13
N TYR A 718 -32.52 1.27 -11.32
CA TYR A 718 -32.49 2.01 -12.58
C TYR A 718 -31.22 2.83 -12.74
N PHE A 719 -30.85 3.11 -13.99
CA PHE A 719 -29.76 4.04 -14.29
C PHE A 719 -30.19 5.48 -14.05
N THR A 720 -29.39 6.21 -13.30
CA THR A 720 -29.56 7.64 -12.98
C THR A 720 -28.41 8.45 -13.57
N ASN A 721 -28.67 9.74 -13.82
CA ASN A 721 -27.63 10.71 -14.16
C ASN A 721 -27.56 11.86 -13.15
N LYS A 722 -28.29 11.78 -12.02
CA LYS A 722 -28.34 12.87 -11.04
C LYS A 722 -26.99 13.16 -10.39
N ALA A 723 -26.07 12.20 -10.39
CA ALA A 723 -24.67 12.40 -9.99
C ALA A 723 -23.87 13.30 -10.95
N HIS A 724 -24.48 13.83 -12.02
CA HIS A 724 -23.84 14.74 -12.97
C HIS A 724 -24.67 16.02 -13.12
N THR A 725 -24.04 17.17 -12.87
CA THR A 725 -24.66 18.51 -12.86
C THR A 725 -25.34 18.95 -14.18
N ASP A 726 -25.10 18.27 -15.30
CA ASP A 726 -25.58 18.64 -16.65
C ASP A 726 -26.60 17.67 -17.29
N ALA A 727 -27.11 16.67 -16.56
CA ALA A 727 -27.92 15.62 -17.16
C ALA A 727 -29.44 15.80 -16.99
N ASP A 728 -30.18 15.74 -18.11
CA ASP A 728 -31.64 15.62 -18.12
C ASP A 728 -32.03 14.19 -17.67
N ASP A 729 -32.56 14.07 -16.45
CA ASP A 729 -33.07 12.81 -15.86
C ASP A 729 -34.58 12.62 -16.08
N SER A 730 -35.15 13.25 -17.12
CA SER A 730 -36.59 13.11 -17.41
C SER A 730 -37.02 11.69 -17.84
N THR A 731 -36.07 10.78 -18.09
CA THR A 731 -36.34 9.37 -18.41
C THR A 731 -35.43 8.41 -17.63
N GLN A 732 -35.98 7.82 -16.57
CA GLN A 732 -35.35 6.70 -15.86
C GLN A 732 -35.34 5.44 -16.74
N THR A 733 -34.18 4.80 -16.86
CA THR A 733 -34.04 3.51 -17.55
C THR A 733 -33.92 2.41 -16.50
N MET A 734 -34.99 1.63 -16.30
CA MET A 734 -34.98 0.48 -15.40
C MET A 734 -33.93 -0.55 -15.83
N LEU A 735 -33.26 -1.16 -14.86
CA LEU A 735 -32.28 -2.22 -15.11
C LEU A 735 -32.93 -3.49 -15.68
N GLY A 736 -34.19 -3.76 -15.28
CA GLY A 736 -35.08 -4.74 -15.92
C GLY A 736 -34.78 -6.21 -15.61
N GLU A 737 -33.72 -6.50 -14.87
CA GLU A 737 -33.33 -7.85 -14.44
C GLU A 737 -32.71 -7.82 -13.05
N ASN A 738 -32.59 -8.99 -12.42
CA ASN A 738 -31.89 -9.11 -11.16
C ASN A 738 -30.38 -9.06 -11.39
N VAL A 739 -29.69 -8.28 -10.58
CA VAL A 739 -28.24 -8.08 -10.63
C VAL A 739 -27.75 -8.15 -9.19
N GLN A 740 -26.65 -8.88 -8.99
CA GLN A 740 -25.91 -8.92 -7.74
C GLN A 740 -24.47 -8.54 -8.00
N ARG A 741 -23.93 -7.63 -7.20
CA ARG A 741 -22.51 -7.26 -7.20
C ARG A 741 -22.02 -7.08 -5.78
N ILE A 742 -20.74 -7.37 -5.57
CA ILE A 742 -20.06 -7.15 -4.31
C ILE A 742 -18.89 -6.22 -4.57
N ALA A 743 -18.64 -5.32 -3.62
CA ALA A 743 -17.43 -4.53 -3.55
C ALA A 743 -16.90 -4.59 -2.12
N GLU A 744 -15.58 -4.72 -1.98
CA GLU A 744 -14.93 -4.81 -0.67
C GLU A 744 -13.80 -3.80 -0.56
N THR A 745 -13.59 -3.27 0.65
CA THR A 745 -12.46 -2.39 0.97
C THR A 745 -12.01 -2.61 2.40
N VAL A 746 -10.78 -2.19 2.72
CA VAL A 746 -10.22 -2.33 4.06
C VAL A 746 -9.78 -0.99 4.60
N VAL A 747 -10.20 -0.72 5.83
CA VAL A 747 -9.85 0.48 6.59
C VAL A 747 -9.23 0.13 7.93
N TYR A 748 -8.41 1.03 8.44
CA TYR A 748 -7.69 0.91 9.68
C TYR A 748 -8.15 2.01 10.62
N VAL A 749 -8.70 1.66 11.77
CA VAL A 749 -8.95 2.66 12.82
C VAL A 749 -7.69 2.84 13.64
N VAL A 750 -7.30 4.09 13.85
CA VAL A 750 -6.10 4.48 14.60
C VAL A 750 -6.43 5.47 15.71
N ASN A 751 -5.57 5.55 16.72
CA ASN A 751 -5.69 6.45 17.88
C ASN A 751 -6.93 6.25 18.77
N ALA A 752 -7.65 5.13 18.66
CA ALA A 752 -8.73 4.76 19.57
C ALA A 752 -8.17 4.43 20.97
N PRO A 753 -8.81 4.90 22.06
CA PRO A 753 -8.36 4.66 23.42
C PRO A 753 -8.51 3.19 23.83
N ALA A 754 -7.52 2.65 24.57
CA ALA A 754 -7.51 1.24 24.96
C ALA A 754 -8.59 0.85 25.99
N ARG A 755 -9.24 1.81 26.65
CA ARG A 755 -10.38 1.65 27.57
C ARG A 755 -11.28 2.90 27.55
N ARG A 756 -12.61 2.75 27.69
CA ARG A 756 -13.55 3.88 27.89
C ARG A 756 -13.18 4.81 29.05
N SER A 757 -12.51 4.30 30.09
CA SER A 757 -12.05 5.11 31.24
C SER A 757 -10.76 5.89 30.99
N THR A 758 -10.23 5.86 29.77
CA THR A 758 -9.02 6.57 29.33
C THR A 758 -9.29 7.48 28.14
N ASP A 759 -10.56 7.76 27.84
CA ASP A 759 -10.88 8.91 27.00
C ASP A 759 -10.22 10.14 27.65
N PRO A 760 -9.34 10.86 26.94
CA PRO A 760 -8.71 12.06 27.47
C PRO A 760 -9.73 13.10 27.95
N ASN A 761 -10.97 13.05 27.47
CA ASN A 761 -11.98 14.06 27.76
C ASN A 761 -13.01 13.66 28.84
N ALA A 762 -13.22 12.38 29.14
CA ALA A 762 -14.20 11.88 30.11
C ALA A 762 -13.74 11.84 31.59
N PRO A 763 -14.35 12.61 32.52
CA PRO A 763 -14.25 12.33 33.94
C PRO A 763 -15.33 11.30 34.34
N GLY A 764 -14.92 10.05 34.60
CA GLY A 764 -15.81 9.08 35.24
C GLY A 764 -16.33 9.60 36.60
N PRO A 765 -17.54 9.19 37.04
CA PRO A 765 -18.14 9.68 38.28
C PRO A 765 -17.27 9.29 39.49
N GLY A 766 -16.59 10.27 40.09
CA GLY A 766 -15.76 10.12 41.28
C GLY A 766 -14.24 10.10 41.06
N ALA A 767 -13.73 10.33 39.85
CA ALA A 767 -12.29 10.45 39.60
C ALA A 767 -11.71 11.76 40.17
N GLN A 768 -10.60 11.67 40.93
CA GLN A 768 -9.83 12.82 41.38
C GLN A 768 -8.89 13.29 40.25
N ALA A 769 -9.11 14.53 39.77
CA ALA A 769 -8.31 15.31 38.82
C ALA A 769 -8.31 14.82 37.34
N PRO A 770 -8.37 15.76 36.37
CA PRO A 770 -8.65 15.44 34.97
C PRO A 770 -7.48 14.68 34.33
N GLN A 771 -7.78 13.56 33.68
CA GLN A 771 -6.91 13.08 32.60
C GLN A 771 -7.06 14.09 31.43
N SER A 772 -5.99 14.30 30.68
CA SER A 772 -5.69 15.42 29.76
C SER A 772 -6.87 16.17 29.08
N ILE A 773 -7.12 17.43 29.48
CA ILE A 773 -8.05 18.35 28.78
C ILE A 773 -7.55 18.64 27.35
N THR A 774 -8.43 18.53 26.35
CA THR A 774 -8.10 18.86 24.95
C THR A 774 -8.04 20.38 24.74
N ILE A 775 -6.94 20.87 24.16
CA ILE A 775 -6.76 22.31 23.90
C ILE A 775 -7.29 22.67 22.51
N LEU A 776 -8.30 23.54 22.45
CA LEU A 776 -8.82 24.08 21.21
C LEU A 776 -8.04 25.32 20.77
N GLN A 777 -7.89 25.47 19.45
CA GLN A 777 -7.39 26.69 18.84
C GLN A 777 -8.57 27.63 18.55
N ALA A 778 -8.42 28.90 18.87
CA ALA A 778 -9.42 29.94 18.64
C ALA A 778 -9.42 30.47 17.18
N ASN A 779 -9.29 29.57 16.21
CA ASN A 779 -9.10 29.87 14.79
C ASN A 779 -10.20 29.28 13.89
N ASN A 780 -11.32 28.84 14.47
CA ASN A 780 -12.42 28.13 13.80
C ASN A 780 -12.02 26.79 13.17
N SER A 781 -10.88 26.21 13.55
CA SER A 781 -10.54 24.84 13.15
C SER A 781 -11.42 23.85 13.91
N PRO A 782 -12.09 22.91 13.23
CA PRO A 782 -12.84 21.86 13.88
C PRO A 782 -11.92 20.84 14.55
N VAL A 783 -12.40 20.28 15.65
CA VAL A 783 -11.79 19.17 16.38
C VAL A 783 -12.89 18.13 16.62
N ALA A 784 -12.64 16.88 16.26
CA ALA A 784 -13.61 15.81 16.46
C ALA A 784 -13.74 15.46 17.96
N GLY A 785 -14.98 15.20 18.40
CA GLY A 785 -15.32 14.73 19.74
C GLY A 785 -16.32 13.58 19.68
N ARG A 786 -16.42 12.80 20.76
CA ARG A 786 -17.26 11.61 20.77
C ARG A 786 -17.69 11.22 22.17
N ILE A 787 -19.00 11.08 22.30
CA ILE A 787 -19.66 10.43 23.43
C ILE A 787 -19.55 8.93 23.20
N ASP A 788 -18.78 8.24 24.03
CA ASP A 788 -18.51 6.81 23.93
C ASP A 788 -19.09 6.02 25.10
N GLY A 789 -19.89 6.64 25.99
CA GLY A 789 -20.50 6.00 27.14
C GLY A 789 -21.72 6.73 27.70
N ALA A 790 -22.49 6.03 28.54
CA ALA A 790 -23.55 6.68 29.31
C ALA A 790 -22.93 7.65 30.33
N ASP A 791 -23.56 8.81 30.50
CA ASP A 791 -23.06 9.95 31.28
C ASP A 791 -21.68 10.48 30.85
N ASP A 792 -21.24 10.14 29.63
CA ASP A 792 -19.97 10.60 29.08
C ASP A 792 -20.01 12.10 28.73
N SER A 793 -18.84 12.73 28.85
CA SER A 793 -18.67 14.16 28.77
C SER A 793 -17.27 14.52 28.33
N ASP A 794 -17.16 15.18 27.19
CA ASP A 794 -15.88 15.65 26.70
C ASP A 794 -15.52 17.04 27.27
N LEU A 795 -14.30 17.23 27.78
CA LEU A 795 -13.81 18.51 28.30
C LEU A 795 -12.69 19.13 27.44
N TYR A 796 -12.87 20.41 27.11
CA TYR A 796 -11.97 21.22 26.31
C TYR A 796 -11.54 22.50 27.05
N GLU A 797 -10.35 23.02 26.74
CA GLU A 797 -9.88 24.35 27.16
C GLU A 797 -9.51 25.18 25.92
N VAL A 798 -9.90 26.45 25.90
CA VAL A 798 -9.45 27.43 24.91
C VAL A 798 -8.94 28.69 25.60
N THR A 799 -7.87 29.27 25.06
CA THR A 799 -7.41 30.60 25.44
C THR A 799 -7.92 31.60 24.41
N VAL A 800 -8.65 32.62 24.87
CA VAL A 800 -9.17 33.68 24.00
C VAL A 800 -8.00 34.50 23.45
N PRO A 801 -7.91 34.75 22.13
CA PRO A 801 -6.82 35.51 21.54
C PRO A 801 -6.67 36.92 22.15
N ASP A 802 -5.43 37.39 22.29
CA ASP A 802 -5.14 38.73 22.83
C ASP A 802 -5.69 39.86 21.95
N ASP A 803 -5.91 39.59 20.67
CA ASP A 803 -6.45 40.50 19.66
C ASP A 803 -7.95 40.28 19.38
N GLN A 804 -8.63 39.48 20.19
CA GLN A 804 -10.06 39.19 20.02
C GLN A 804 -10.88 40.48 20.02
N THR A 805 -11.60 40.71 18.90
CA THR A 805 -12.53 41.83 18.74
C THR A 805 -13.91 41.30 18.32
N GLY A 806 -14.94 41.65 19.09
CA GLY A 806 -16.32 41.15 18.84
C GLY A 806 -16.61 39.80 19.50
N ASP A 807 -17.66 39.13 19.03
CA ASP A 807 -18.21 37.91 19.62
C ASP A 807 -17.24 36.72 19.49
N PHE A 808 -17.00 36.01 20.59
CA PHE A 808 -16.30 34.72 20.62
C PHE A 808 -17.33 33.59 20.65
N ILE A 809 -17.24 32.63 19.73
CA ILE A 809 -18.28 31.62 19.52
C ILE A 809 -17.70 30.21 19.68
N VAL A 810 -18.44 29.36 20.39
CA VAL A 810 -18.25 27.90 20.45
C VAL A 810 -19.29 27.25 19.54
N ARG A 811 -18.89 26.28 18.71
CA ARG A 811 -19.72 25.60 17.74
C ARG A 811 -19.62 24.10 17.92
N VAL A 812 -20.74 23.40 17.81
CA VAL A 812 -20.82 21.94 17.73
C VAL A 812 -21.70 21.57 16.54
N ASP A 813 -21.15 20.80 15.62
CA ASP A 813 -21.82 20.38 14.38
C ASP A 813 -21.39 18.96 13.96
N SER A 814 -21.71 18.57 12.72
CA SER A 814 -21.30 17.28 12.13
C SER A 814 -21.72 16.09 13.00
N LEU A 815 -22.99 16.11 13.40
CA LEU A 815 -23.54 15.20 14.40
C LEU A 815 -23.74 13.81 13.78
N ALA A 816 -23.25 12.78 14.47
CA ALA A 816 -23.37 11.39 14.04
C ALA A 816 -23.82 10.47 15.18
N PHE A 817 -24.32 9.29 14.81
CA PHE A 817 -24.80 8.24 15.72
C PHE A 817 -25.91 8.67 16.70
N GLY A 818 -26.72 9.67 16.29
CA GLY A 818 -27.83 10.19 17.09
C GLY A 818 -27.44 11.24 18.12
N MET A 819 -26.23 11.82 18.02
CA MET A 819 -25.72 12.83 18.94
C MET A 819 -26.69 14.01 19.12
N ASP A 820 -27.20 14.19 20.33
CA ASP A 820 -27.92 15.38 20.78
C ASP A 820 -27.02 16.27 21.66
N PRO A 821 -26.39 17.31 21.10
CA PRO A 821 -25.34 18.06 21.79
C PRO A 821 -25.87 18.96 22.90
N TYR A 822 -25.24 18.84 24.06
CA TYR A 822 -25.40 19.70 25.22
C TYR A 822 -24.05 20.30 25.64
N ILE A 823 -23.91 21.62 25.51
CA ILE A 823 -22.66 22.35 25.79
C ILE A 823 -22.78 23.12 27.10
N ILE A 824 -21.76 23.03 27.95
CA ILE A 824 -21.59 23.84 29.17
C ILE A 824 -20.23 24.56 29.08
N ALA A 825 -20.23 25.90 29.05
CA ALA A 825 -19.01 26.70 29.04
C ALA A 825 -18.85 27.46 30.36
N ARG A 826 -17.64 27.51 30.91
CA ARG A 826 -17.32 28.20 32.17
C ARG A 826 -15.94 28.84 32.18
N SER A 827 -15.77 29.87 33.01
CA SER A 827 -14.45 30.48 33.26
C SER A 827 -13.48 29.46 33.89
N ALA A 828 -12.27 29.32 33.35
CA ALA A 828 -11.26 28.43 33.92
C ALA A 828 -10.70 28.96 35.27
N PRO A 829 -10.26 28.07 36.19
CA PRO A 829 -9.59 28.48 37.41
C PRO A 829 -8.31 29.27 37.12
N GLY A 830 -8.12 30.41 37.79
CA GLY A 830 -6.92 31.25 37.65
C GLY A 830 -7.07 32.47 36.74
N ASN A 831 -8.24 32.70 36.15
CA ASN A 831 -8.57 33.98 35.51
C ASN A 831 -8.71 35.10 36.55
N ASP A 832 -8.34 36.33 36.19
CA ASP A 832 -8.43 37.52 37.06
C ASP A 832 -9.88 38.06 37.26
N GLY A 833 -10.88 37.39 36.69
CA GLY A 833 -12.29 37.80 36.65
C GLY A 833 -13.25 37.00 37.56
N ALA A 834 -14.53 37.40 37.59
CA ALA A 834 -15.57 36.68 38.32
C ALA A 834 -15.93 35.37 37.61
N SER A 835 -16.10 34.27 38.37
CA SER A 835 -16.47 32.98 37.80
C SER A 835 -17.86 33.00 37.17
N TRP A 836 -18.01 32.40 35.99
CA TRP A 836 -19.30 32.30 35.28
C TRP A 836 -19.46 30.95 34.59
N GLU A 837 -20.71 30.57 34.33
CA GLU A 837 -21.10 29.34 33.59
C GLU A 837 -22.30 29.64 32.67
N ARG A 838 -22.35 28.99 31.50
CA ARG A 838 -23.40 29.11 30.47
C ARG A 838 -23.64 27.74 29.83
N GLU A 839 -24.86 27.52 29.35
CA GLU A 839 -25.28 26.23 28.79
C GLU A 839 -26.07 26.43 27.48
N ALA A 840 -25.96 25.51 26.54
CA ALA A 840 -26.71 25.50 25.28
C ALA A 840 -27.03 24.06 24.82
N PHE A 841 -28.21 23.85 24.25
CA PHE A 841 -28.70 22.56 23.73
C PHE A 841 -29.67 22.80 22.57
N LEU A 842 -29.89 21.80 21.73
CA LEU A 842 -30.90 21.84 20.67
C LEU A 842 -32.32 21.67 21.24
N GLN A 843 -33.31 22.37 20.67
CA GLN A 843 -34.69 22.33 21.18
C GLN A 843 -35.54 21.19 20.57
N THR A 844 -35.02 20.52 19.56
CA THR A 844 -35.66 19.42 18.83
C THR A 844 -34.63 18.34 18.57
N ASP A 845 -35.12 17.13 18.30
CA ASP A 845 -34.26 16.01 17.91
C ASP A 845 -33.32 16.43 16.76
N PRO A 846 -32.00 16.27 16.92
CA PRO A 846 -31.03 16.69 15.93
C PRO A 846 -31.10 15.84 14.66
N THR A 847 -30.88 16.50 13.53
CA THR A 847 -30.45 15.84 12.29
C THR A 847 -28.92 15.84 12.23
N SER A 848 -28.33 15.01 11.37
CA SER A 848 -26.86 14.91 11.22
C SER A 848 -26.19 16.22 10.77
N ASN A 849 -26.93 17.09 10.10
CA ASN A 849 -26.50 18.44 9.71
C ASN A 849 -26.91 19.55 10.70
N ALA A 850 -27.45 19.20 11.88
CA ALA A 850 -27.82 20.20 12.86
C ALA A 850 -26.59 20.89 13.46
N TYR A 851 -26.78 22.15 13.84
CA TYR A 851 -25.71 23.06 14.19
C TYR A 851 -26.04 23.78 15.50
N LEU A 852 -25.20 23.59 16.53
CA LEU A 852 -25.34 24.23 17.83
C LEU A 852 -24.21 25.26 18.02
N ALA A 853 -24.56 26.51 18.34
CA ALA A 853 -23.58 27.55 18.62
C ALA A 853 -23.91 28.33 19.90
N MET A 854 -22.85 28.73 20.62
CA MET A 854 -22.91 29.52 21.85
C MET A 854 -21.98 30.73 21.73
N THR A 855 -22.54 31.93 21.81
CA THR A 855 -21.76 33.18 21.91
C THR A 855 -21.36 33.44 23.36
N LEU A 856 -20.07 33.71 23.59
CA LEU A 856 -19.49 33.98 24.90
C LEU A 856 -19.04 35.43 25.01
N SER A 857 -19.31 36.04 26.16
CA SER A 857 -18.81 37.37 26.52
C SER A 857 -17.54 37.22 27.38
N VAL A 858 -16.38 37.20 26.74
CA VAL A 858 -15.07 36.90 27.35
C VAL A 858 -14.05 38.01 27.07
N GLN A 859 -13.02 38.11 27.90
CA GLN A 859 -11.92 39.07 27.72
C GLN A 859 -10.75 38.45 26.93
N PRO A 860 -9.94 39.26 26.21
CA PRO A 860 -8.69 38.79 25.62
C PRO A 860 -7.77 38.14 26.66
N GLY A 861 -7.18 37.00 26.32
CA GLY A 861 -6.34 36.20 27.22
C GLY A 861 -7.10 35.35 28.26
N GLU A 862 -8.43 35.45 28.34
CA GLU A 862 -9.24 34.64 29.25
C GLU A 862 -9.21 33.15 28.84
N LYS A 863 -9.07 32.26 29.83
CA LYS A 863 -9.19 30.81 29.61
C LYS A 863 -10.63 30.35 29.84
N VAL A 864 -11.18 29.57 28.91
CA VAL A 864 -12.54 29.03 28.98
C VAL A 864 -12.49 27.51 28.96
N LEU A 865 -13.21 26.88 29.89
CA LEU A 865 -13.46 25.44 29.89
C LEU A 865 -14.81 25.17 29.21
N ILE A 866 -14.84 24.24 28.27
CA ILE A 866 -16.03 23.86 27.52
C ILE A 866 -16.25 22.37 27.70
N GLU A 867 -17.43 21.99 28.15
CA GLU A 867 -17.86 20.62 28.34
C GLU A 867 -18.95 20.31 27.30
N VAL A 868 -18.82 19.21 26.56
CA VAL A 868 -19.81 18.74 25.58
C VAL A 868 -20.32 17.37 26.01
N LYS A 869 -21.63 17.20 26.02
CA LYS A 869 -22.34 15.97 26.43
C LYS A 869 -23.42 15.60 25.44
N HIS A 870 -23.89 14.37 25.56
CA HIS A 870 -25.20 14.00 25.04
C HIS A 870 -26.32 14.50 25.98
N PHE A 871 -27.41 15.03 25.42
CA PHE A 871 -28.55 15.53 26.21
C PHE A 871 -29.29 14.40 26.94
N ASP A 872 -29.47 13.25 26.28
CA ASP A 872 -29.88 12.00 26.94
C ASP A 872 -28.68 11.37 27.68
N PRO A 873 -28.68 11.33 29.04
CA PRO A 873 -27.58 10.77 29.81
C PRO A 873 -27.40 9.26 29.63
N THR A 874 -28.40 8.56 29.08
CA THR A 874 -28.33 7.12 28.83
C THR A 874 -27.76 6.77 27.47
N ALA A 875 -27.54 7.77 26.60
CA ALA A 875 -26.93 7.56 25.30
C ALA A 875 -25.51 7.01 25.46
N THR A 876 -25.20 5.94 24.74
CA THR A 876 -23.90 5.26 24.82
C THR A 876 -22.99 5.57 23.65
N ARG A 877 -23.44 6.44 22.73
CA ARG A 877 -22.75 6.81 21.50
C ARG A 877 -23.21 8.20 21.03
N GLY A 878 -22.30 8.93 20.41
CA GLY A 878 -22.56 10.17 19.69
C GLY A 878 -21.24 10.74 19.19
N ALA A 879 -21.18 11.26 17.97
CA ALA A 879 -19.98 11.92 17.46
C ALA A 879 -20.33 13.32 16.95
N TYR A 880 -19.36 14.23 17.03
CA TYR A 880 -19.54 15.63 16.64
C TYR A 880 -18.18 16.27 16.32
N GLN A 881 -18.21 17.49 15.79
CA GLN A 881 -17.05 18.36 15.72
C GLN A 881 -17.29 19.61 16.56
N ILE A 882 -16.27 20.07 17.29
CA ILE A 882 -16.26 21.32 18.04
C ILE A 882 -15.25 22.30 17.44
N SER A 883 -15.61 23.57 17.34
CA SER A 883 -14.68 24.64 16.99
C SER A 883 -14.94 25.90 17.80
N THR A 884 -13.91 26.75 17.93
CA THR A 884 -14.01 28.03 18.63
C THR A 884 -13.33 29.15 17.86
N GLY A 885 -13.86 30.37 17.97
CA GLY A 885 -13.21 31.56 17.41
C GLY A 885 -14.20 32.65 17.01
N SER A 886 -13.72 33.55 16.15
CA SER A 886 -14.51 34.66 15.62
C SER A 886 -15.72 34.19 14.81
N ARG A 887 -16.75 35.03 14.75
CA ARG A 887 -17.98 34.76 13.99
C ARG A 887 -17.74 34.42 12.51
N LEU A 888 -18.39 33.36 12.04
CA LEU A 888 -18.43 32.90 10.65
C LEU A 888 -19.73 33.36 9.96
N SER A 889 -19.72 33.37 8.62
CA SER A 889 -20.91 33.68 7.82
C SER A 889 -22.00 32.60 7.92
N SER A 890 -21.61 31.36 8.20
CA SER A 890 -22.51 30.23 8.47
C SER A 890 -23.18 30.31 9.85
N ASP A 891 -22.69 31.17 10.75
CA ASP A 891 -23.25 31.28 12.10
C ASP A 891 -24.64 31.93 12.05
N PRO A 892 -25.67 31.26 12.57
CA PRO A 892 -27.03 31.75 12.46
C PRO A 892 -27.21 33.07 13.25
N PRO A 893 -27.95 34.05 12.71
CA PRO A 893 -28.08 35.37 13.33
C PRO A 893 -28.96 35.34 14.60
N GLY A 894 -28.41 35.79 15.73
CA GLY A 894 -29.21 36.20 16.91
C GLY A 894 -29.28 35.25 18.11
N PHE A 895 -28.30 34.36 18.32
CA PHE A 895 -28.34 33.40 19.42
C PHE A 895 -27.73 33.94 20.73
N ASN A 896 -28.60 34.42 21.63
CA ASN A 896 -28.35 34.56 23.07
C ASN A 896 -29.46 33.80 23.83
N LEU A 897 -29.44 32.47 23.83
CA LEU A 897 -30.30 31.67 24.71
C LEU A 897 -29.59 31.45 26.04
N VAL A 898 -29.43 32.52 26.83
CA VAL A 898 -29.09 32.39 28.24
C VAL A 898 -30.35 31.93 28.97
N LYS A 899 -30.42 30.66 29.36
CA LYS A 899 -31.45 30.22 30.30
C LYS A 899 -31.07 30.72 31.70
N SER A 900 -31.41 31.98 32.03
CA SER A 900 -31.81 32.29 33.41
C SER A 900 -33.28 31.88 33.53
N SER A 901 -33.54 30.72 34.13
CA SER A 901 -34.85 30.28 34.66
C SER A 901 -36.11 30.95 34.07
N SER A 902 -36.37 30.85 32.77
CA SER A 902 -37.70 31.06 32.18
C SER A 902 -37.70 30.68 30.70
N LEU A 903 -38.69 29.87 30.32
CA LEU A 903 -38.94 29.26 29.02
C LEU A 903 -39.51 30.29 28.02
N GLN A 904 -38.95 30.45 26.81
CA GLN A 904 -39.67 30.92 25.61
C GLN A 904 -39.04 30.39 24.30
N ILE A 905 -39.92 30.08 23.33
CA ILE A 905 -39.78 29.28 22.09
C ILE A 905 -39.78 30.18 20.85
N TYR A 906 -39.02 29.88 19.77
CA TYR A 906 -39.36 30.27 18.39
C TYR A 906 -38.85 29.30 17.30
N TYR A 907 -39.70 29.03 16.30
CA TYR A 907 -39.47 28.21 15.09
C TYR A 907 -38.96 29.05 13.90
N PHE A 908 -38.21 28.43 12.98
CA PHE A 908 -38.14 28.85 11.58
C PHE A 908 -38.46 27.66 10.64
N PRO A 909 -39.43 27.79 9.72
CA PRO A 909 -39.67 26.82 8.66
C PRO A 909 -38.70 27.05 7.49
N TYR A 910 -38.06 25.98 7.00
CA TYR A 910 -37.42 25.97 5.69
C TYR A 910 -38.51 26.15 4.61
N VAL A 911 -38.40 27.20 3.81
CA VAL A 911 -39.23 27.44 2.62
C VAL A 911 -38.42 26.97 1.41
N GLY A 912 -38.87 25.92 0.74
CA GLY A 912 -38.15 25.24 -0.32
C GLY A 912 -38.09 25.96 -1.67
N ARG A 913 -37.16 25.52 -2.50
CA ARG A 913 -37.43 24.96 -3.83
C ARG A 913 -36.22 24.24 -4.38
#